data_AF-A3J3T0-F1
#
_entry.id   AF-A3J3T0-F1
#
_cell.length_a   1.000
_cell.length_b   1.000
_cell.length_c   1.000
_cell.angle_alpha   90.00
_cell.angle_beta   90.00
_cell.angle_gamma   90.00
#
_symmetry.space_group_name_H-M   'P 1'
#
loop_
_entity.id
_entity.type
_entity.pdbx_description
1 polymer ?
#
loop_
_entity_poly.entity_id
_entity_poly.type
_entity_poly.pdbx_seq_one_letter_code
_entity_poly.pdbx_strand_id
1 'polypeptide(L)'
;MKYFWLFLSLIITNSFVAQTKIKGQVIDFDTKVPIAFASVSYNNTNFNTDWEGKFLVEVNDFKLPIKVNFKGYYEKITYPQPKTFNITIKLVNDLNEKKAEIYTENNVNNIVKKVIENRKLNDPEKGLSSFQYKNYEYLQVTANPDSIASKIDTIYKKRFLRKPLMKLDSTNYKFKKFSEKQHLYQTEKINLIQHNQFQNKETVLATRMAGFKQPVYEYLGLKLISYSVYENPFEILEIPVQNPISNFGRKLYNYKLIDTVTIDGRKAYRIYFEPKKLNTNRLRGLLYIDTINYAICKAYFRIYGVVNINATYTFDYKKDIDIWFPKNRKFKVSKGNNHEDIKLLGGTIKFSSDLDLTESKNATDQAYVLIESTPFDIEINKSIVISKPRVKIDVPKSSLSQEEDYWNIFKNDSLDKRKLRTYTSIDSLSLSEKIEHKLFLGRKIINGYFPVSIFDIDLRSIIKYNNFEGFRLGLGAVTNSKLSEKYKVAFYGAYGLKDEAFKFGITPSYLLETKSETWISASYTDDISEIAQTNFVTDSRRFKIYDPRPINISTFYNNKMSFVFVESKFLPKTSSYFGISHNQIQPLFDYTFINDDKLYSNYTITAVQLAFQWNPFSNYMQTPMGKIEYEKKHPKFSLQLTQALPNVLDNDFTFSKIDFKTYYELPYLSGQKSSILLQTGIAFGDVPLTHLYSIVPNNLNRDAILQRITIAGKNSFETMFFNEFFSDKYASLQLKHTFNKVRLGYKINPEFTVVTRMAIGSNNNNNQHLGIGYKTLEDGFFESGVECNKIFKGFGLVAFYRYGPNQLANFDDNIAIKISYYLDLGF
;
A
#
# COMPACT_ATOMS: atom_id res chain seq x y z
N MET A 1 58.46 8.22 59.72
CA MET A 1 58.78 7.07 58.84
C MET A 1 57.64 6.04 58.65
N LYS A 2 56.68 5.87 59.57
CA LYS A 2 55.58 4.88 59.43
C LYS A 2 54.59 5.12 58.27
N TYR A 3 54.38 6.37 57.83
CA TYR A 3 53.44 6.69 56.74
C TYR A 3 54.06 6.70 55.33
N PHE A 4 55.40 6.73 55.23
CA PHE A 4 56.10 6.76 53.95
C PHE A 4 55.99 5.42 53.21
N TRP A 5 56.09 4.31 53.94
CA TRP A 5 55.93 2.97 53.38
C TRP A 5 54.49 2.65 52.95
N LEU A 6 53.50 3.23 53.64
CA LEU A 6 52.08 3.07 53.30
C LEU A 6 51.73 3.83 52.00
N PHE A 7 52.28 5.04 51.84
CA PHE A 7 52.17 5.82 50.61
C PHE A 7 52.90 5.15 49.44
N LEU A 8 54.06 4.52 49.68
CA LEU A 8 54.80 3.76 48.66
C LEU A 8 54.04 2.49 48.23
N SER A 9 53.32 1.83 49.13
CA SER A 9 52.46 0.67 48.78
C SER A 9 51.22 1.06 47.95
N LEU A 10 50.70 2.28 48.14
CA LEU A 10 49.59 2.83 47.33
C LEU A 10 50.03 3.25 45.92
N ILE A 11 51.32 3.56 45.74
CA ILE A 11 51.87 3.92 44.42
C ILE A 11 52.25 2.67 43.62
N ILE A 12 52.69 1.59 44.27
CA ILE A 12 53.10 0.33 43.60
C ILE A 12 51.89 -0.52 43.14
N THR A 13 50.71 -0.33 43.73
CA THR A 13 49.49 -1.10 43.38
C THR A 13 48.75 -0.59 42.13
N ASN A 14 49.19 0.49 41.49
CA ASN A 14 48.57 1.02 40.27
C ASN A 14 49.05 0.37 38.95
N SER A 15 49.87 -0.69 39.03
CA SER A 15 50.27 -1.48 37.86
C SER A 15 49.29 -2.64 37.61
N PHE A 16 47.98 -2.39 37.64
CA PHE A 16 47.03 -3.35 37.08
C PHE A 16 47.15 -3.30 35.56
N VAL A 17 47.61 -4.40 34.97
CA VAL A 17 47.56 -4.65 33.52
C VAL A 17 46.10 -4.50 33.09
N ALA A 18 45.78 -3.40 32.43
CA ALA A 18 44.46 -3.18 31.88
C ALA A 18 44.22 -4.16 30.72
N GLN A 19 43.53 -5.26 31.01
CA GLN A 19 43.00 -6.15 29.98
C GLN A 19 42.08 -5.33 29.07
N THR A 20 42.49 -5.09 27.83
CA THR A 20 41.71 -4.25 26.91
C THR A 20 40.71 -5.13 26.18
N LYS A 21 39.43 -5.06 26.58
CA LYS A 21 38.33 -5.76 25.89
C LYS A 21 37.97 -5.01 24.62
N ILE A 22 38.13 -5.67 23.47
CA ILE A 22 37.72 -5.15 22.17
C ILE A 22 36.42 -5.85 21.75
N LYS A 23 35.41 -5.06 21.38
CA LYS A 23 34.18 -5.56 20.77
C LYS A 23 34.35 -5.57 19.26
N GLY A 24 34.26 -6.74 18.65
CA GLY A 24 34.37 -6.91 17.22
C GLY A 24 33.04 -7.22 16.56
N GLN A 25 32.91 -6.86 15.28
CA GLN A 25 31.83 -7.36 14.41
C GLN A 25 32.39 -7.77 13.05
N VAL A 26 32.00 -8.95 12.58
CA VAL A 26 32.36 -9.50 11.27
C VAL A 26 31.19 -9.29 10.31
N ILE A 27 31.48 -8.67 9.17
CA ILE A 27 30.49 -8.40 8.11
C ILE A 27 31.04 -8.77 6.74
N ASP A 28 30.13 -9.09 5.82
CA ASP A 28 30.42 -9.24 4.41
C ASP A 28 30.76 -7.88 3.78
N PHE A 29 31.81 -7.84 2.96
CA PHE A 29 32.31 -6.60 2.37
C PHE A 29 31.30 -5.97 1.40
N ASP A 30 30.61 -6.75 0.57
CA ASP A 30 29.74 -6.24 -0.49
C ASP A 30 28.36 -5.85 0.06
N THR A 31 27.75 -6.75 0.80
CA THR A 31 26.36 -6.66 1.28
C THR A 31 26.24 -5.99 2.64
N LYS A 32 27.35 -5.85 3.40
CA LYS A 32 27.39 -5.35 4.79
C LYS A 32 26.55 -6.17 5.77
N VAL A 33 26.15 -7.36 5.36
CA VAL A 33 25.39 -8.35 6.12
C VAL A 33 26.36 -8.96 7.15
N PRO A 34 26.01 -9.01 8.45
CA PRO A 34 26.87 -9.68 9.41
C PRO A 34 27.01 -11.17 9.14
N ILE A 35 28.19 -11.72 9.41
CA ILE A 35 28.53 -13.11 9.17
C ILE A 35 28.45 -13.86 10.50
N ALA A 36 27.41 -14.70 10.61
CA ALA A 36 27.14 -15.47 11.80
C ALA A 36 28.14 -16.63 11.94
N PHE A 37 28.59 -16.89 13.18
CA PHE A 37 29.43 -18.04 13.52
C PHE A 37 30.74 -18.14 12.73
N ALA A 38 31.31 -16.99 12.35
CA ALA A 38 32.66 -16.92 11.81
C ALA A 38 33.68 -17.30 12.87
N SER A 39 34.69 -18.08 12.48
CA SER A 39 35.76 -18.47 13.38
C SER A 39 36.69 -17.29 13.58
N VAL A 40 36.89 -16.88 14.82
CA VAL A 40 37.81 -15.82 15.22
C VAL A 40 38.89 -16.43 16.09
N SER A 41 40.15 -16.21 15.71
CA SER A 41 41.31 -16.68 16.47
C SER A 41 42.16 -15.51 16.93
N TYR A 42 42.56 -15.51 18.20
CA TYR A 42 43.52 -14.57 18.77
C TYR A 42 44.36 -15.30 19.83
N ASN A 43 45.69 -15.20 19.72
CA ASN A 43 46.63 -15.80 20.69
C ASN A 43 46.32 -17.27 21.05
N ASN A 44 46.16 -18.14 20.04
CA ASN A 44 45.77 -19.56 20.16
C ASN A 44 44.39 -19.84 20.81
N THR A 45 43.61 -18.82 21.13
CA THR A 45 42.21 -18.97 21.52
C THR A 45 41.32 -18.86 20.29
N ASN A 46 40.42 -19.83 20.12
CA ASN A 46 39.44 -19.86 19.04
C ASN A 46 38.05 -19.72 19.64
N PHE A 47 37.25 -18.81 19.08
CA PHE A 47 35.84 -18.65 19.41
C PHE A 47 35.07 -18.24 18.16
N ASN A 48 33.76 -18.39 18.20
CA ASN A 48 32.90 -18.03 17.07
C ASN A 48 32.22 -16.70 17.34
N THR A 49 31.94 -15.96 16.27
CA THR A 49 31.01 -14.84 16.35
C THR A 49 29.60 -15.33 16.70
N ASP A 50 28.81 -14.46 17.33
CA ASP A 50 27.39 -14.71 17.52
C ASP A 50 26.62 -14.64 16.19
N TRP A 51 25.30 -14.83 16.24
CA TRP A 51 24.44 -14.79 15.05
C TRP A 51 24.36 -13.39 14.40
N GLU A 52 24.79 -12.32 15.09
CA GLU A 52 24.95 -10.96 14.56
C GLU A 52 26.39 -10.67 14.09
N GLY A 53 27.23 -11.70 14.03
CA GLY A 53 28.64 -11.57 13.68
C GLY A 53 29.47 -10.84 14.73
N LYS A 54 28.95 -10.61 15.94
CA LYS A 54 29.68 -9.93 17.00
C LYS A 54 30.52 -10.89 17.81
N PHE A 55 31.61 -10.38 18.34
CA PHE A 55 32.47 -11.11 19.26
C PHE A 55 33.10 -10.15 20.27
N LEU A 56 33.62 -10.72 21.35
CA LEU A 56 34.38 -10.01 22.34
C LEU A 56 35.72 -10.72 22.48
N VAL A 57 36.81 -9.97 22.37
CA VAL A 57 38.17 -10.49 22.52
C VAL A 57 38.91 -9.68 23.57
N GLU A 58 39.60 -10.37 24.47
CA GLU A 58 40.51 -9.77 25.43
C GLU A 58 41.89 -9.70 24.79
N VAL A 59 42.35 -8.47 24.51
CA VAL A 59 43.64 -8.22 23.84
C VAL A 59 44.71 -7.98 24.89
N ASN A 60 45.71 -8.87 24.90
CA ASN A 60 46.84 -8.84 25.83
C ASN A 60 48.13 -8.36 25.15
N ASP A 61 48.25 -8.60 23.84
CA ASP A 61 49.34 -8.11 22.98
C ASP A 61 48.76 -7.57 21.67
N PHE A 62 48.98 -6.28 21.42
CA PHE A 62 48.53 -5.58 20.21
C PHE A 62 49.35 -5.95 18.96
N LYS A 63 50.49 -6.64 19.10
CA LYS A 63 51.31 -7.14 17.99
C LYS A 63 50.76 -8.43 17.39
N LEU A 64 49.92 -9.17 18.12
CA LEU A 64 49.31 -10.40 17.64
C LEU A 64 48.06 -10.11 16.78
N PRO A 65 47.90 -10.77 15.62
CA PRO A 65 46.74 -10.55 14.77
C PRO A 65 45.49 -11.25 15.32
N ILE A 66 44.34 -10.61 15.12
CA ILE A 66 43.04 -11.26 15.12
C ILE A 66 42.82 -11.81 13.71
N LYS A 67 42.72 -13.13 13.58
CA LYS A 67 42.39 -13.77 12.30
C LYS A 67 40.93 -14.18 12.30
N VAL A 68 40.22 -13.87 11.23
CA VAL A 68 38.84 -14.27 11.03
C VAL A 68 38.75 -15.11 9.78
N ASN A 69 38.20 -16.31 9.95
CA ASN A 69 37.99 -17.26 8.87
C ASN A 69 36.51 -17.66 8.79
N PHE A 70 35.99 -17.71 7.57
CA PHE A 70 34.67 -18.22 7.27
C PHE A 70 34.69 -18.80 5.86
N LYS A 71 34.06 -19.97 5.67
CA LYS A 71 34.11 -20.70 4.40
C LYS A 71 33.51 -19.86 3.25
N GLY A 72 34.16 -19.84 2.09
CA GLY A 72 33.76 -19.01 0.94
C GLY A 72 34.19 -17.54 1.05
N TYR A 73 35.04 -17.20 2.01
CA TYR A 73 35.66 -15.90 2.18
C TYR A 73 37.17 -16.05 2.35
N TYR A 74 37.92 -15.06 1.89
CA TYR A 74 39.34 -14.96 2.21
C TYR A 74 39.54 -14.75 3.71
N GLU A 75 40.48 -15.47 4.33
CA GLU A 75 40.89 -15.23 5.70
C GLU A 75 41.30 -13.76 5.85
N LYS A 76 40.74 -13.08 6.85
CA LYS A 76 41.06 -11.69 7.13
C LYS A 76 41.89 -11.59 8.40
N ILE A 77 43.09 -11.03 8.25
CA ILE A 77 44.01 -10.74 9.34
C ILE A 77 43.87 -9.26 9.69
N THR A 78 43.60 -8.94 10.96
CA THR A 78 43.46 -7.57 11.46
C THR A 78 44.27 -7.40 12.75
N TYR A 79 45.06 -6.34 12.85
CA TYR A 79 45.83 -6.03 14.06
C TYR A 79 45.03 -5.07 14.95
N PRO A 80 44.78 -5.42 16.23
CA PRO A 80 44.14 -4.50 17.16
C PRO A 80 45.05 -3.30 17.45
N GLN A 81 44.47 -2.11 17.61
CA GLN A 81 45.22 -0.88 17.86
C GLN A 81 45.01 -0.37 19.30
N PRO A 82 46.04 0.18 19.97
CA PRO A 82 45.89 0.81 21.27
C PRO A 82 44.80 1.91 21.21
N LYS A 83 43.91 1.97 22.21
CA LYS A 83 42.74 2.87 22.30
C LYS A 83 41.55 2.57 21.37
N THR A 84 41.57 1.46 20.63
CA THR A 84 40.41 1.04 19.82
C THR A 84 39.51 0.09 20.63
N PHE A 85 38.28 0.51 20.92
CA PHE A 85 37.32 -0.29 21.70
C PHE A 85 36.37 -1.13 20.83
N ASN A 86 36.14 -0.70 19.58
CA ASN A 86 35.26 -1.37 18.63
C ASN A 86 36.00 -1.59 17.30
N ILE A 87 35.92 -2.81 16.74
CA ILE A 87 36.48 -3.13 15.43
C ILE A 87 35.41 -3.73 14.52
N THR A 88 35.44 -3.37 13.24
CA THR A 88 34.61 -4.02 12.21
C THR A 88 35.52 -4.71 11.20
N ILE A 89 35.44 -6.03 11.14
CA ILE A 89 36.22 -6.87 10.23
C ILE A 89 35.35 -7.19 9.02
N LYS A 90 35.83 -6.82 7.82
CA LYS A 90 35.11 -7.04 6.56
C LYS A 90 35.74 -8.22 5.82
N LEU A 91 34.96 -9.28 5.63
CA LEU A 91 35.38 -10.44 4.84
C LEU A 91 35.00 -10.22 3.37
N VAL A 92 35.91 -10.55 2.47
CA VAL A 92 35.71 -10.47 1.02
C VAL A 92 35.41 -11.87 0.50
N ASN A 93 34.35 -12.02 -0.31
CA ASN A 93 33.97 -13.30 -0.89
C ASN A 93 35.13 -13.87 -1.73
N ASP A 94 35.43 -15.16 -1.56
CA ASP A 94 36.30 -15.91 -2.47
C ASP A 94 35.45 -16.50 -3.60
N LEU A 95 35.62 -15.99 -4.82
CA LEU A 95 34.88 -16.43 -6.00
C LEU A 95 35.41 -17.75 -6.58
N ASN A 96 36.64 -18.14 -6.23
CA ASN A 96 37.31 -19.33 -6.74
C ASN A 96 36.98 -20.58 -5.91
N GLU A 97 36.71 -20.42 -4.61
CA GLU A 97 36.11 -21.49 -3.82
C GLU A 97 34.66 -21.72 -4.26
N LYS A 98 34.33 -22.94 -4.72
CA LYS A 98 32.92 -23.36 -4.79
C LYS A 98 32.35 -23.21 -3.39
N LYS A 99 31.44 -22.23 -3.19
CA LYS A 99 30.66 -22.10 -1.96
C LYS A 99 30.11 -23.49 -1.65
N ALA A 100 30.58 -24.12 -0.58
CA ALA A 100 29.86 -25.28 -0.07
C ALA A 100 28.50 -24.74 0.33
N GLU A 101 27.44 -25.20 -0.32
CA GLU A 101 26.09 -24.88 0.09
C GLU A 101 25.99 -25.21 1.58
N ILE A 102 25.65 -24.21 2.39
CA ILE A 102 25.28 -24.44 3.78
C ILE A 102 24.02 -25.29 3.69
N TYR A 103 24.10 -26.56 4.01
CA TYR A 103 22.94 -27.42 4.05
C TYR A 103 22.38 -27.46 5.46
N THR A 104 21.07 -27.36 5.57
CA THR A 104 20.38 -27.67 6.82
C THR A 104 20.65 -29.12 7.19
N GLU A 105 21.15 -29.36 8.40
CA GLU A 105 21.26 -30.71 8.95
C GLU A 105 19.89 -31.41 8.95
N ASN A 106 19.85 -32.69 8.56
CA ASN A 106 18.60 -33.46 8.45
C ASN A 106 17.77 -33.42 9.74
N ASN A 107 18.43 -33.50 10.91
CA ASN A 107 17.78 -33.44 12.21
C ASN A 107 17.12 -32.07 12.47
N VAL A 108 17.79 -30.97 12.14
CA VAL A 108 17.25 -29.60 12.30
C VAL A 108 16.09 -29.37 11.34
N ASN A 109 16.21 -29.86 10.10
CA ASN A 109 15.14 -29.79 9.11
C ASN A 109 13.89 -30.55 9.57
N ASN A 110 14.06 -31.68 10.27
CA ASN A 110 12.96 -32.45 10.85
C ASN A 110 12.28 -31.68 12.00
N ILE A 111 13.03 -30.96 12.83
CA ILE A 111 12.44 -30.09 13.88
C ILE A 111 11.56 -29.01 13.23
N VAL A 112 12.08 -28.30 12.22
CA VAL A 112 11.32 -27.26 11.50
C VAL A 112 10.10 -27.86 10.79
N LYS A 113 10.22 -29.07 10.22
CA LYS A 113 9.09 -29.81 9.65
C LYS A 113 8.01 -30.07 10.70
N LYS A 114 8.36 -30.51 11.91
CA LYS A 114 7.41 -30.70 13.00
C LYS A 114 6.74 -29.41 13.44
N VAL A 115 7.43 -28.26 13.42
CA VAL A 115 6.80 -26.95 13.67
C VAL A 115 5.71 -26.66 12.64
N ILE A 116 5.95 -27.00 11.37
CA ILE A 116 4.99 -26.81 10.28
C ILE A 116 3.79 -27.76 10.44
N GLU A 117 4.05 -29.03 10.74
CA GLU A 117 3.01 -30.06 10.92
C GLU A 117 2.11 -29.77 12.13
N ASN A 118 2.71 -29.34 13.24
CA ASN A 118 1.98 -28.99 14.47
C ASN A 118 1.39 -27.57 14.45
N ARG A 119 1.53 -26.80 13.36
CA ARG A 119 0.98 -25.44 13.25
C ARG A 119 -0.52 -25.39 13.56
N LYS A 120 -1.30 -26.40 13.14
CA LYS A 120 -2.75 -26.41 13.38
C LYS A 120 -3.09 -26.46 14.89
N LEU A 121 -2.21 -27.03 15.70
CA LEU A 121 -2.37 -27.14 17.15
C LEU A 121 -1.77 -25.92 17.86
N ASN A 122 -0.59 -25.46 17.41
CA ASN A 122 0.21 -24.46 18.11
C ASN A 122 -0.09 -23.01 17.73
N ASP A 123 -0.74 -22.76 16.61
CA ASP A 123 -1.17 -21.41 16.20
C ASP A 123 -2.48 -21.07 16.94
N PRO A 124 -2.51 -20.06 17.83
CA PRO A 124 -3.71 -19.75 18.62
C PRO A 124 -4.95 -19.50 17.75
N GLU A 125 -4.80 -18.98 16.53
CA GLU A 125 -5.89 -18.77 15.57
C GLU A 125 -6.45 -20.07 14.95
N LYS A 126 -5.84 -21.23 15.24
CA LYS A 126 -6.24 -22.53 14.69
C LYS A 126 -6.50 -23.57 15.78
N GLY A 127 -5.68 -23.57 16.82
CA GLY A 127 -5.77 -24.53 17.92
C GLY A 127 -6.85 -24.21 18.94
N LEU A 128 -7.28 -22.95 19.03
CA LEU A 128 -8.31 -22.52 19.99
C LEU A 128 -9.68 -22.38 19.33
N SER A 129 -10.74 -22.70 20.07
CA SER A 129 -12.11 -22.46 19.59
C SER A 129 -12.43 -20.97 19.53
N SER A 130 -11.91 -20.23 20.51
CA SER A 130 -12.08 -18.80 20.64
C SER A 130 -11.03 -18.20 21.58
N PHE A 131 -10.70 -16.93 21.36
CA PHE A 131 -10.00 -16.13 22.34
C PHE A 131 -10.39 -14.65 22.18
N GLN A 132 -10.23 -13.89 23.26
CA GLN A 132 -10.23 -12.44 23.19
C GLN A 132 -9.18 -11.86 24.14
N TYR A 133 -8.60 -10.74 23.76
CA TYR A 133 -7.69 -9.99 24.63
C TYR A 133 -7.70 -8.52 24.24
N LYS A 134 -7.38 -7.66 25.20
CA LYS A 134 -7.07 -6.27 24.91
C LYS A 134 -5.58 -6.17 24.61
N ASN A 135 -5.19 -5.25 23.74
CA ASN A 135 -3.80 -5.06 23.37
C ASN A 135 -3.47 -3.59 23.28
N TYR A 136 -2.37 -3.23 23.94
CA TYR A 136 -1.83 -1.88 23.95
C TYR A 136 -0.67 -1.81 22.94
N GLU A 137 -0.79 -0.93 21.96
CA GLU A 137 0.22 -0.67 20.95
C GLU A 137 0.77 0.74 21.10
N TYR A 138 2.08 0.86 21.21
CA TYR A 138 2.81 2.11 21.28
C TYR A 138 3.81 2.20 20.13
N LEU A 139 3.62 3.17 19.24
CA LEU A 139 4.59 3.52 18.20
C LEU A 139 5.24 4.84 18.56
N GLN A 140 6.56 4.89 18.47
CA GLN A 140 7.34 6.11 18.63
C GLN A 140 8.42 6.24 17.56
N VAL A 141 8.59 7.45 17.06
CA VAL A 141 9.71 7.84 16.21
C VAL A 141 10.64 8.66 17.08
N THR A 142 11.87 8.19 17.25
CA THR A 142 12.81 8.76 18.21
C THR A 142 14.24 8.67 17.70
N ALA A 143 15.15 9.37 18.37
CA ALA A 143 16.58 9.26 18.18
C ALA A 143 17.24 9.22 19.55
N ASN A 144 18.39 8.53 19.64
CA ASN A 144 19.20 8.55 20.85
C ASN A 144 20.10 9.80 20.84
N PRO A 145 19.93 10.75 21.78
CA PRO A 145 20.75 11.97 21.85
C PRO A 145 22.25 11.72 21.89
N ASP A 146 22.68 10.62 22.52
CA ASP A 146 24.09 10.28 22.68
C ASP A 146 24.74 9.81 21.37
N SER A 147 23.92 9.35 20.42
CA SER A 147 24.37 8.92 19.09
C SER A 147 24.50 10.07 18.09
N ILE A 148 24.05 11.29 18.45
CA ILE A 148 24.08 12.47 17.58
C ILE A 148 25.26 13.37 17.94
N ALA A 149 25.98 13.88 16.93
CA ALA A 149 27.08 14.80 17.15
C ALA A 149 26.59 16.11 17.79
N SER A 150 27.27 16.57 18.85
CA SER A 150 27.05 17.89 19.42
C SER A 150 27.79 19.02 18.66
N LYS A 151 28.53 18.69 17.60
CA LYS A 151 29.37 19.64 16.87
C LYS A 151 28.51 20.61 16.05
N ILE A 152 28.83 21.89 16.12
CA ILE A 152 28.35 22.92 15.20
C ILE A 152 29.44 23.06 14.13
N ASP A 153 29.09 22.79 12.88
CA ASP A 153 30.05 22.86 11.77
C ASP A 153 29.88 24.16 10.98
N THR A 154 30.75 24.40 10.00
CA THR A 154 30.65 25.54 9.10
C THR A 154 30.35 25.05 7.69
N ILE A 155 29.27 25.54 7.09
CA ILE A 155 28.89 25.26 5.71
C ILE A 155 29.03 26.50 4.84
N TYR A 156 29.46 26.32 3.60
CA TYR A 156 29.58 27.40 2.62
C TYR A 156 28.39 27.36 1.66
N LYS A 157 27.49 28.34 1.77
CA LYS A 157 26.36 28.46 0.84
C LYS A 157 26.82 29.15 -0.44
N LYS A 158 26.87 28.40 -1.55
CA LYS A 158 27.12 28.96 -2.88
C LYS A 158 26.02 30.00 -3.20
N ARG A 159 26.44 31.19 -3.62
CA ARG A 159 25.56 32.26 -4.12
C ARG A 159 25.93 32.50 -5.58
N PHE A 160 24.93 32.58 -6.44
CA PHE A 160 25.14 32.89 -7.86
C PHE A 160 25.81 34.27 -7.97
N LEU A 161 26.93 34.35 -8.69
CA LEU A 161 27.73 35.58 -8.92
C LEU A 161 28.26 36.30 -7.65
N ARG A 162 28.34 35.63 -6.49
CA ARG A 162 28.93 36.19 -5.26
C ARG A 162 29.83 35.18 -4.54
N LYS A 163 30.77 35.67 -3.73
CA LYS A 163 31.59 34.81 -2.86
C LYS A 163 30.68 33.95 -1.97
N PRO A 164 31.03 32.66 -1.75
CA PRO A 164 30.24 31.77 -0.91
C PRO A 164 30.15 32.32 0.51
N LEU A 165 28.94 32.32 1.07
CA LEU A 165 28.71 32.79 2.43
C LEU A 165 28.97 31.66 3.42
N MET A 166 29.92 31.87 4.32
CA MET A 166 30.16 30.98 5.45
C MET A 166 29.00 31.08 6.44
N LYS A 167 28.37 29.96 6.79
CA LYS A 167 27.26 29.88 7.75
C LYS A 167 27.52 28.74 8.73
N LEU A 168 27.26 28.98 10.00
CA LEU A 168 27.30 27.92 11.01
C LEU A 168 26.11 26.96 10.81
N ASP A 169 26.41 25.67 10.72
CA ASP A 169 25.44 24.58 10.72
C ASP A 169 25.30 24.01 12.14
N SER A 170 24.21 24.42 12.79
CA SER A 170 23.82 23.96 14.13
C SER A 170 22.74 22.87 14.10
N THR A 171 22.48 22.24 12.94
CA THR A 171 21.38 21.29 12.75
C THR A 171 21.49 20.10 13.70
N ASN A 172 22.67 19.45 13.79
CA ASN A 172 22.90 18.31 14.69
C ASN A 172 22.76 18.71 16.16
N TYR A 173 23.31 19.86 16.57
CA TYR A 173 23.17 20.38 17.93
C TYR A 173 21.69 20.63 18.31
N LYS A 174 20.95 21.31 17.44
CA LYS A 174 19.51 21.59 17.66
C LYS A 174 18.69 20.31 17.72
N PHE A 175 18.96 19.36 16.83
CA PHE A 175 18.27 18.07 16.80
C PHE A 175 18.58 17.21 18.01
N LYS A 176 19.82 17.22 18.50
CA LYS A 176 20.20 16.58 19.77
C LYS A 176 19.43 17.19 20.93
N LYS A 177 19.43 18.51 21.08
CA LYS A 177 18.66 19.21 22.14
C LYS A 177 17.17 18.98 22.05
N PHE A 178 16.62 18.88 20.85
CA PHE A 178 15.23 18.46 20.62
C PHE A 178 15.00 17.03 21.13
N SER A 179 15.86 16.10 20.72
CA SER A 179 15.78 14.69 21.08
C SER A 179 16.02 14.44 22.58
N GLU A 180 16.77 15.27 23.29
CA GLU A 180 16.92 15.16 24.75
C GLU A 180 15.60 15.44 25.48
N LYS A 181 14.78 16.34 24.94
CA LYS A 181 13.55 16.82 25.60
C LYS A 181 12.32 16.00 25.24
N GLN A 182 12.27 15.44 24.03
CA GLN A 182 11.07 14.77 23.51
C GLN A 182 11.36 13.83 22.34
N HIS A 183 10.43 12.96 21.98
CA HIS A 183 10.48 12.16 20.76
C HIS A 183 10.11 13.00 19.53
N LEU A 184 10.38 12.45 18.35
CA LEU A 184 10.03 13.08 17.07
C LEU A 184 8.53 12.94 16.79
N TYR A 185 7.96 11.79 17.14
CA TYR A 185 6.54 11.50 16.99
C TYR A 185 6.13 10.32 17.88
N GLN A 186 4.84 10.21 18.22
CA GLN A 186 4.30 9.04 18.89
C GLN A 186 2.79 8.86 18.67
N THR A 187 2.32 7.63 18.81
CA THR A 187 0.90 7.26 18.78
C THR A 187 0.64 6.02 19.64
N GLU A 188 -0.55 5.97 20.23
CA GLU A 188 -1.02 4.87 21.05
C GLU A 188 -2.38 4.37 20.55
N LYS A 189 -2.55 3.04 20.60
CA LYS A 189 -3.79 2.35 20.23
C LYS A 189 -4.07 1.27 21.26
N ILE A 190 -5.29 1.22 21.78
CA ILE A 190 -5.81 0.11 22.57
C ILE A 190 -6.91 -0.54 21.76
N ASN A 191 -6.75 -1.82 21.46
CA ASN A 191 -7.72 -2.60 20.69
C ASN A 191 -8.14 -3.85 21.44
N LEU A 192 -9.41 -4.24 21.24
CA LEU A 192 -9.93 -5.54 21.63
C LEU A 192 -9.82 -6.46 20.40
N ILE A 193 -9.05 -7.52 20.52
CA ILE A 193 -8.88 -8.54 19.48
C ILE A 193 -9.74 -9.74 19.87
N GLN A 194 -10.65 -10.11 18.99
CA GLN A 194 -11.57 -11.23 19.18
C GLN A 194 -11.41 -12.21 18.02
N HIS A 195 -11.34 -13.49 18.35
CA HIS A 195 -11.20 -14.57 17.40
C HIS A 195 -12.10 -15.74 17.77
N ASN A 196 -12.80 -16.29 16.78
CA ASN A 196 -13.43 -17.60 16.84
C ASN A 196 -13.08 -18.40 15.57
N GLN A 197 -13.49 -19.67 15.52
CA GLN A 197 -13.21 -20.57 14.38
C GLN A 197 -13.62 -20.03 12.99
N PHE A 198 -14.51 -19.04 12.93
CA PHE A 198 -15.01 -18.49 11.68
C PHE A 198 -14.40 -17.13 11.34
N GLN A 199 -14.06 -16.31 12.33
CA GLN A 199 -13.95 -14.86 12.19
C GLN A 199 -12.95 -14.22 13.17
N ASN A 200 -12.28 -13.17 12.72
CA ASN A 200 -11.41 -12.31 13.53
C ASN A 200 -11.93 -10.87 13.45
N LYS A 201 -12.02 -10.19 14.59
CA LYS A 201 -12.42 -8.79 14.67
C LYS A 201 -11.48 -8.01 15.60
N GLU A 202 -11.12 -6.81 15.18
CA GLU A 202 -10.47 -5.79 15.98
C GLU A 202 -11.48 -4.68 16.29
N THR A 203 -11.61 -4.30 17.55
CA THR A 203 -12.38 -3.12 17.95
C THR A 203 -11.45 -2.14 18.64
N VAL A 204 -11.26 -0.95 18.07
CA VAL A 204 -10.43 0.09 18.67
C VAL A 204 -11.17 0.66 19.88
N LEU A 205 -10.64 0.44 21.08
CA LEU A 205 -11.22 0.93 22.33
C LEU A 205 -10.76 2.36 22.64
N ALA A 206 -9.52 2.68 22.30
CA ALA A 206 -8.93 3.99 22.47
C ALA A 206 -7.82 4.22 21.43
N THR A 207 -7.69 5.44 20.92
CA THR A 207 -6.53 5.81 20.10
C THR A 207 -6.17 7.27 20.29
N ARG A 208 -4.87 7.56 20.31
CA ARG A 208 -4.34 8.94 20.30
C ARG A 208 -3.11 9.04 19.41
N MET A 209 -2.99 10.17 18.72
CA MET A 209 -1.92 10.48 17.78
C MET A 209 -1.40 11.87 18.08
N ALA A 210 -0.10 12.01 18.32
CA ALA A 210 0.48 13.33 18.58
C ALA A 210 0.23 14.26 17.39
N GLY A 211 -0.23 15.48 17.65
CA GLY A 211 -0.56 16.46 16.64
C GLY A 211 -1.96 16.34 16.04
N PHE A 212 -2.80 15.37 16.44
CA PHE A 212 -4.10 15.15 15.81
C PHE A 212 -5.22 14.98 16.83
N LYS A 213 -6.30 15.76 16.67
CA LYS A 213 -7.52 15.59 17.47
C LYS A 213 -8.31 14.33 17.06
N GLN A 214 -8.36 14.07 15.76
CA GLN A 214 -8.94 12.85 15.20
C GLN A 214 -7.84 11.98 14.59
N PRO A 215 -7.86 10.66 14.77
CA PRO A 215 -6.84 9.80 14.19
C PRO A 215 -6.93 9.79 12.67
N VAL A 216 -5.79 9.60 12.03
CA VAL A 216 -5.71 9.24 10.62
C VAL A 216 -6.22 7.80 10.49
N TYR A 217 -7.51 7.60 10.14
CA TYR A 217 -8.12 6.26 10.13
C TYR A 217 -7.39 5.24 9.26
N GLU A 218 -6.83 5.67 8.13
CA GLU A 218 -6.04 4.84 7.23
C GLU A 218 -4.82 4.23 7.93
N TYR A 219 -4.22 4.95 8.89
CA TYR A 219 -3.13 4.43 9.72
C TYR A 219 -3.58 3.25 10.61
N LEU A 220 -4.80 3.30 11.15
CA LEU A 220 -5.33 2.23 12.02
C LEU A 220 -5.52 0.91 11.27
N GLY A 221 -5.60 0.94 9.94
CA GLY A 221 -5.73 -0.24 9.09
C GLY A 221 -4.39 -0.85 8.66
N LEU A 222 -3.26 -0.19 8.94
CA LEU A 222 -1.94 -0.67 8.51
C LEU A 222 -1.51 -1.88 9.34
N LYS A 223 -1.00 -2.91 8.66
CA LYS A 223 -0.46 -4.11 9.33
C LYS A 223 1.01 -3.90 9.68
N LEU A 224 1.26 -3.07 10.71
CA LEU A 224 2.61 -2.75 11.16
C LEU A 224 3.28 -3.91 11.88
N ILE A 225 2.47 -4.68 12.63
CA ILE A 225 2.87 -5.86 13.38
C ILE A 225 1.98 -7.01 12.95
N SER A 226 2.59 -8.15 12.62
CA SER A 226 1.86 -9.41 12.48
C SER A 226 1.52 -9.98 13.87
N TYR A 227 0.25 -10.31 14.11
CA TYR A 227 -0.24 -10.83 15.41
C TYR A 227 0.15 -12.29 15.66
N SER A 228 0.46 -13.07 14.61
CA SER A 228 0.90 -14.46 14.70
C SER A 228 2.17 -14.70 13.88
N VAL A 229 3.17 -15.34 14.50
CA VAL A 229 4.42 -15.75 13.84
C VAL A 229 4.22 -16.85 12.79
N TYR A 230 3.04 -17.49 12.78
CA TYR A 230 2.70 -18.57 11.84
C TYR A 230 2.02 -18.08 10.55
N GLU A 231 1.71 -16.77 10.44
CA GLU A 231 1.13 -16.17 9.24
C GLU A 231 1.98 -16.45 7.99
N ASN A 232 1.31 -16.69 6.85
CA ASN A 232 1.99 -16.91 5.58
C ASN A 232 1.20 -16.28 4.41
N PRO A 233 1.74 -15.26 3.70
CA PRO A 233 3.04 -14.63 3.95
C PRO A 233 3.08 -13.93 5.31
N PHE A 234 4.27 -13.82 5.89
CA PHE A 234 4.49 -13.09 7.13
C PHE A 234 4.75 -11.63 6.79
N GLU A 235 4.06 -10.69 7.43
CA GLU A 235 4.19 -9.26 7.10
C GLU A 235 4.90 -8.51 8.23
N ILE A 236 5.92 -7.72 7.87
CA ILE A 236 6.62 -6.83 8.78
C ILE A 236 6.55 -5.42 8.20
N LEU A 237 5.85 -4.49 8.88
CA LEU A 237 5.63 -3.12 8.41
C LEU A 237 5.03 -3.07 7.00
N GLU A 238 3.95 -3.82 6.75
CA GLU A 238 3.32 -3.94 5.42
C GLU A 238 4.19 -4.61 4.33
N ILE A 239 5.43 -5.01 4.64
CA ILE A 239 6.30 -5.71 3.70
C ILE A 239 6.08 -7.22 3.87
N PRO A 240 5.48 -7.91 2.88
CA PRO A 240 5.32 -9.35 2.92
C PRO A 240 6.67 -10.03 2.72
N VAL A 241 7.03 -10.91 3.65
CA VAL A 241 8.22 -11.75 3.61
C VAL A 241 7.84 -13.22 3.66
N GLN A 242 8.66 -14.04 3.03
CA GLN A 242 8.48 -15.49 3.06
C GLN A 242 8.75 -16.00 4.48
N ASN A 243 7.76 -16.65 5.09
CA ASN A 243 7.91 -17.13 6.45
C ASN A 243 8.87 -18.35 6.49
N PRO A 244 9.96 -18.33 7.28
CA PRO A 244 10.89 -19.46 7.39
C PRO A 244 10.23 -20.73 7.93
N ILE A 245 9.14 -20.65 8.70
CA ILE A 245 8.42 -21.83 9.20
C ILE A 245 7.23 -22.19 8.31
N SER A 246 7.31 -21.94 6.99
CA SER A 246 6.32 -22.37 6.00
C SER A 246 6.84 -23.50 5.09
N ASN A 247 5.94 -24.20 4.39
CA ASN A 247 6.30 -25.24 3.41
C ASN A 247 7.31 -24.75 2.36
N PHE A 248 7.11 -23.52 1.87
CA PHE A 248 8.01 -22.90 0.91
C PHE A 248 9.27 -22.34 1.60
N GLY A 249 9.12 -21.78 2.80
CA GLY A 249 10.23 -21.31 3.64
C GLY A 249 11.31 -22.39 3.84
N ARG A 250 10.91 -23.63 4.17
CA ARG A 250 11.85 -24.75 4.34
C ARG A 250 12.73 -25.02 3.12
N LYS A 251 12.28 -24.66 1.92
CA LYS A 251 13.07 -24.75 0.68
C LYS A 251 14.01 -23.57 0.48
N LEU A 252 13.63 -22.38 0.97
CA LEU A 252 14.34 -21.12 0.77
C LEU A 252 15.42 -20.81 1.83
N TYR A 253 15.29 -21.36 3.03
CA TYR A 253 16.17 -21.08 4.16
C TYR A 253 17.04 -22.29 4.52
N ASN A 254 18.21 -21.98 5.07
CA ASN A 254 19.07 -22.90 5.79
C ASN A 254 18.83 -22.73 7.28
N TYR A 255 18.93 -23.84 8.03
CA TYR A 255 18.75 -23.83 9.48
C TYR A 255 19.93 -24.49 10.18
N LYS A 256 20.32 -23.91 11.31
CA LYS A 256 21.40 -24.42 12.17
C LYS A 256 20.92 -24.44 13.62
N LEU A 257 21.05 -25.59 14.28
CA LEU A 257 20.82 -25.66 15.73
C LEU A 257 21.99 -24.98 16.44
N ILE A 258 21.69 -24.05 17.33
CA ILE A 258 22.70 -23.33 18.11
C ILE A 258 22.94 -24.03 19.43
N ASP A 259 21.87 -24.21 20.21
CA ASP A 259 21.85 -24.86 21.51
C ASP A 259 20.39 -25.12 21.94
N THR A 260 20.22 -25.62 23.18
CA THR A 260 18.91 -25.78 23.83
C THR A 260 18.89 -24.90 25.08
N VAL A 261 17.85 -24.10 25.24
CA VAL A 261 17.67 -23.17 26.36
C VAL A 261 16.38 -23.46 27.11
N THR A 262 16.24 -22.96 28.34
CA THR A 262 14.99 -23.06 29.09
C THR A 262 14.19 -21.77 28.98
N ILE A 263 12.92 -21.85 28.57
CA ILE A 263 11.97 -20.73 28.52
C ILE A 263 10.71 -21.18 29.25
N ASP A 264 10.26 -20.39 30.23
CA ASP A 264 9.06 -20.67 31.04
C ASP A 264 9.06 -22.09 31.65
N GLY A 265 10.23 -22.53 32.14
CA GLY A 265 10.45 -23.86 32.73
C GLY A 265 10.50 -25.02 31.72
N ARG A 266 10.36 -24.78 30.42
CA ARG A 266 10.41 -25.80 29.35
C ARG A 266 11.66 -25.68 28.50
N LYS A 267 12.19 -26.82 28.04
CA LYS A 267 13.33 -26.83 27.11
C LYS A 267 12.88 -26.41 25.71
N ALA A 268 13.67 -25.55 25.07
CA ALA A 268 13.44 -25.04 23.72
C ALA A 268 14.73 -25.07 22.88
N TYR A 269 14.66 -25.60 21.66
CA TYR A 269 15.73 -25.55 20.67
C TYR A 269 15.89 -24.13 20.15
N ARG A 270 17.10 -23.57 20.20
CA ARG A 270 17.44 -22.29 19.56
C ARG A 270 18.01 -22.55 18.18
N ILE A 271 17.22 -22.28 17.15
CA ILE A 271 17.55 -22.53 15.75
C ILE A 271 17.78 -21.21 15.03
N TYR A 272 18.96 -21.04 14.44
CA TYR A 272 19.27 -19.97 13.52
C TYR A 272 18.76 -20.30 12.12
N PHE A 273 18.24 -19.32 11.41
CA PHE A 273 17.88 -19.46 10.00
C PHE A 273 18.39 -18.30 9.17
N GLU A 274 18.77 -18.61 7.93
CA GLU A 274 19.24 -17.63 6.94
C GLU A 274 18.83 -18.06 5.51
N PRO A 275 18.69 -17.13 4.58
CA PRO A 275 18.25 -17.46 3.23
C PRO A 275 19.39 -18.12 2.44
N LYS A 276 19.08 -19.19 1.69
CA LYS A 276 20.06 -19.88 0.82
C LYS A 276 20.72 -18.96 -0.20
N LYS A 277 19.98 -17.93 -0.64
CA LYS A 277 20.45 -16.89 -1.55
C LYS A 277 20.32 -15.53 -0.88
N LEU A 278 21.45 -15.00 -0.40
CA LEU A 278 21.53 -13.71 0.30
C LEU A 278 21.03 -12.52 -0.54
N ASN A 279 21.08 -12.60 -1.87
CA ASN A 279 20.67 -11.52 -2.76
C ASN A 279 19.15 -11.39 -2.93
N THR A 280 18.38 -12.48 -2.76
CA THR A 280 16.93 -12.52 -3.05
C THR A 280 16.05 -12.31 -1.83
N ASN A 281 16.52 -12.71 -0.64
CA ASN A 281 15.79 -12.63 0.60
C ASN A 281 16.76 -12.22 1.69
N ARG A 282 16.41 -11.23 2.50
CA ARG A 282 17.29 -10.64 3.51
C ARG A 282 16.79 -10.86 4.94
N LEU A 283 15.77 -11.70 5.10
CA LEU A 283 15.24 -12.14 6.39
C LEU A 283 16.12 -13.24 6.98
N ARG A 284 16.51 -13.08 8.24
CA ARG A 284 17.24 -14.08 9.03
C ARG A 284 16.87 -13.93 10.49
N GLY A 285 17.25 -14.87 11.33
CA GLY A 285 16.86 -14.77 12.72
C GLY A 285 17.06 -16.02 13.55
N LEU A 286 16.45 -15.99 14.73
CA LEU A 286 16.44 -17.08 15.69
C LEU A 286 15.01 -17.50 15.99
N LEU A 287 14.76 -18.80 15.92
CA LEU A 287 13.52 -19.44 16.34
C LEU A 287 13.81 -20.25 17.59
N TYR A 288 13.00 -20.05 18.63
CA TYR A 288 13.05 -20.84 19.86
C TYR A 288 11.84 -21.77 19.83
N ILE A 289 12.10 -23.07 19.66
CA ILE A 289 11.08 -24.09 19.42
C ILE A 289 10.99 -25.02 20.63
N ASP A 290 9.81 -25.14 21.21
CA ASP A 290 9.54 -26.05 22.32
C ASP A 290 9.92 -27.49 21.94
N THR A 291 10.63 -28.17 22.82
CA THR A 291 11.06 -29.55 22.60
C THR A 291 9.90 -30.56 22.65
N ILE A 292 8.79 -30.20 23.29
CA ILE A 292 7.65 -31.11 23.53
C ILE A 292 6.61 -30.97 22.41
N ASN A 293 5.97 -29.80 22.29
CA ASN A 293 4.87 -29.59 21.33
C ASN A 293 5.33 -28.92 20.01
N TYR A 294 6.62 -28.59 19.85
CA TYR A 294 7.18 -27.93 18.67
C TYR A 294 6.55 -26.55 18.36
N ALA A 295 6.03 -25.85 19.36
CA ALA A 295 5.56 -24.48 19.23
C ALA A 295 6.72 -23.47 19.27
N ILE A 296 6.51 -22.29 18.68
CA ILE A 296 7.42 -21.15 18.82
C ILE A 296 7.21 -20.48 20.18
N CYS A 297 8.22 -20.56 21.05
CA CYS A 297 8.22 -19.92 22.37
C CYS A 297 8.75 -18.48 22.32
N LYS A 298 9.64 -18.22 21.36
CA LYS A 298 10.25 -16.90 21.09
C LYS A 298 10.74 -16.87 19.66
N ALA A 299 10.61 -15.73 18.99
CA ALA A 299 11.17 -15.53 17.67
C ALA A 299 11.85 -14.18 17.56
N TYR A 300 12.98 -14.16 16.88
CA TYR A 300 13.70 -12.96 16.52
C TYR A 300 13.88 -12.94 15.00
N PHE A 301 13.35 -11.93 14.34
CA PHE A 301 13.46 -11.71 12.91
C PHE A 301 14.28 -10.47 12.64
N ARG A 302 15.16 -10.55 11.66
CA ARG A 302 15.94 -9.43 11.18
C ARG A 302 15.94 -9.35 9.67
N ILE A 303 15.50 -8.20 9.16
CA ILE A 303 15.55 -7.87 7.74
C ILE A 303 16.64 -6.83 7.56
N TYR A 304 17.59 -7.12 6.68
CA TYR A 304 18.61 -6.16 6.26
C TYR A 304 18.21 -5.58 4.92
N GLY A 305 18.42 -4.28 4.68
CA GLY A 305 17.79 -3.66 3.54
C GLY A 305 18.05 -2.17 3.41
N VAL A 306 17.14 -1.53 2.68
CA VAL A 306 16.99 -0.07 2.68
C VAL A 306 16.60 0.42 4.08
N VAL A 307 15.79 -0.35 4.81
CA VAL A 307 15.63 -0.25 6.26
C VAL A 307 16.10 -1.55 6.90
N ASN A 308 16.71 -1.41 8.07
CA ASN A 308 17.00 -2.53 8.95
C ASN A 308 15.84 -2.68 9.92
N ILE A 309 15.24 -3.87 9.96
CA ILE A 309 14.11 -4.18 10.84
C ILE A 309 14.51 -5.29 11.78
N ASN A 310 14.35 -5.05 13.08
CA ASN A 310 14.48 -6.06 14.12
C ASN A 310 13.10 -6.28 14.72
N ALA A 311 12.55 -7.49 14.64
CA ALA A 311 11.28 -7.85 15.25
C ALA A 311 11.48 -8.98 16.25
N THR A 312 11.00 -8.79 17.48
CA THR A 312 11.08 -9.76 18.56
C THR A 312 9.67 -10.12 19.02
N TYR A 313 9.42 -11.42 19.12
CA TYR A 313 8.18 -12.01 19.58
C TYR A 313 8.45 -12.88 20.80
N THR A 314 7.73 -12.65 21.89
CA THR A 314 7.77 -13.50 23.09
C THR A 314 6.38 -14.04 23.39
N PHE A 315 6.34 -15.25 23.92
CA PHE A 315 5.12 -15.97 24.25
C PHE A 315 5.18 -16.47 25.70
N ASP A 316 4.03 -16.57 26.35
CA ASP A 316 3.87 -17.22 27.64
C ASP A 316 3.18 -18.58 27.44
N TYR A 317 3.63 -19.61 28.16
CA TYR A 317 3.05 -20.93 28.05
C TYR A 317 1.79 -21.06 28.91
N LYS A 318 0.66 -21.38 28.30
CA LYS A 318 -0.62 -21.60 28.97
C LYS A 318 -0.80 -23.10 29.24
N LYS A 319 -0.45 -23.52 30.45
CA LYS A 319 -0.41 -24.93 30.87
C LYS A 319 -1.74 -25.67 30.65
N ASP A 320 -2.86 -25.02 30.93
CA ASP A 320 -4.20 -25.63 30.91
C ASP A 320 -4.66 -26.05 29.49
N ILE A 321 -4.04 -25.49 28.45
CA ILE A 321 -4.42 -25.66 27.05
C ILE A 321 -3.23 -26.03 26.15
N ASP A 322 -2.04 -26.28 26.74
CA ASP A 322 -0.79 -26.63 26.05
C ASP A 322 -0.43 -25.71 24.86
N ILE A 323 -0.66 -24.39 25.01
CA ILE A 323 -0.41 -23.41 23.94
C ILE A 323 0.49 -22.27 24.41
N TRP A 324 1.40 -21.84 23.54
CA TRP A 324 2.18 -20.62 23.71
C TRP A 324 1.41 -19.42 23.18
N PHE A 325 0.98 -18.52 24.07
CA PHE A 325 0.16 -17.36 23.73
C PHE A 325 1.01 -16.07 23.69
N PRO A 326 0.77 -15.12 22.76
CA PRO A 326 1.57 -13.91 22.64
C PRO A 326 1.66 -13.10 23.94
N LYS A 327 2.88 -12.73 24.33
CA LYS A 327 3.17 -11.89 25.52
C LYS A 327 3.59 -10.46 25.15
N ASN A 328 4.57 -10.32 24.27
CA ASN A 328 5.07 -9.02 23.84
C ASN A 328 5.66 -9.11 22.43
N ARG A 329 5.48 -8.02 21.69
CA ARG A 329 5.94 -7.87 20.31
C ARG A 329 6.64 -6.55 20.17
N LYS A 330 7.93 -6.58 19.82
CA LYS A 330 8.79 -5.39 19.76
C LYS A 330 9.52 -5.28 18.45
N PHE A 331 9.34 -4.14 17.78
CA PHE A 331 9.91 -3.84 16.48
C PHE A 331 10.80 -2.62 16.59
N LYS A 332 11.98 -2.68 15.98
CA LYS A 332 12.87 -1.55 15.79
C LYS A 332 13.20 -1.42 14.31
N VAL A 333 12.91 -0.25 13.76
CA VAL A 333 13.13 0.10 12.35
C VAL A 333 14.14 1.21 12.30
N SER A 334 15.29 0.97 11.69
CA SER A 334 16.32 1.99 11.52
C SER A 334 16.70 2.12 10.05
N LYS A 335 17.32 3.25 9.71
CA LYS A 335 17.91 3.45 8.38
C LYS A 335 18.87 2.29 8.06
N GLY A 336 18.75 1.77 6.84
CA GLY A 336 19.68 0.79 6.27
C GLY A 336 20.72 1.44 5.38
N ASN A 337 21.42 0.64 4.59
CA ASN A 337 22.61 1.08 3.84
C ASN A 337 22.32 1.36 2.35
N ASN A 338 21.05 1.51 1.97
CA ASN A 338 20.64 1.62 0.56
C ASN A 338 19.98 2.98 0.28
N HIS A 339 20.01 3.38 -1.00
CA HIS A 339 19.62 4.69 -1.51
C HIS A 339 18.27 4.68 -2.25
N GLU A 340 17.56 3.56 -2.19
CA GLU A 340 16.26 3.41 -2.85
C GLU A 340 15.16 3.98 -1.96
N ASP A 341 14.13 4.54 -2.58
CA ASP A 341 12.94 5.00 -1.86
C ASP A 341 12.11 3.79 -1.38
N ILE A 342 11.58 3.82 -0.15
CA ILE A 342 10.67 2.78 0.36
C ILE A 342 9.26 3.32 0.47
N LYS A 343 8.27 2.55 0.04
CA LYS A 343 6.88 2.80 0.40
C LYS A 343 6.59 2.21 1.78
N LEU A 344 6.32 3.04 2.78
CA LEU A 344 6.04 2.66 4.16
C LEU A 344 4.98 3.62 4.74
N LEU A 345 4.00 3.10 5.49
CA LEU A 345 2.94 3.89 6.11
C LEU A 345 2.10 4.69 5.09
N GLY A 346 1.87 4.12 3.91
CA GLY A 346 1.21 4.81 2.79
C GLY A 346 2.07 5.88 2.08
N GLY A 347 3.21 6.31 2.64
CA GLY A 347 4.09 7.31 2.06
C GLY A 347 5.34 6.72 1.39
N THR A 348 6.05 7.52 0.59
CA THR A 348 7.38 7.16 0.08
C THR A 348 8.47 7.84 0.91
N ILE A 349 9.19 7.06 1.72
CA ILE A 349 10.37 7.50 2.46
C ILE A 349 11.54 7.54 1.49
N LYS A 350 12.01 8.75 1.17
CA LYS A 350 13.18 8.96 0.32
C LYS A 350 14.46 8.94 1.14
N PHE A 351 15.43 8.14 0.72
CA PHE A 351 16.73 8.07 1.36
C PHE A 351 17.73 8.93 0.56
N SER A 352 18.37 9.90 1.22
CA SER A 352 19.34 10.78 0.56
C SER A 352 20.62 10.02 0.20
N SER A 353 21.14 10.32 -1.00
CA SER A 353 22.36 9.79 -1.57
C SER A 353 23.60 10.54 -1.05
N ASP A 354 24.03 10.24 0.17
CA ASP A 354 25.39 10.59 0.58
C ASP A 354 26.22 9.32 0.60
N LEU A 355 27.21 9.28 -0.31
CA LEU A 355 28.18 8.19 -0.50
C LEU A 355 29.27 8.16 0.60
N ASP A 356 29.10 8.95 1.66
CA ASP A 356 30.10 9.06 2.72
C ASP A 356 29.97 7.92 3.73
N LEU A 357 30.98 7.04 3.71
CA LEU A 357 31.08 5.75 4.40
C LEU A 357 31.51 5.83 5.87
N THR A 358 31.53 7.03 6.47
CA THR A 358 31.72 7.18 7.92
C THR A 358 30.40 6.93 8.64
N GLU A 359 30.42 6.35 9.85
CA GLU A 359 29.25 6.39 10.74
C GLU A 359 28.80 7.86 10.86
N SER A 360 27.77 8.24 10.11
CA SER A 360 27.32 9.61 10.08
C SER A 360 26.68 9.89 11.43
N LYS A 361 27.34 10.71 12.25
CA LYS A 361 26.73 11.28 13.46
C LYS A 361 25.67 12.34 13.13
N ASN A 362 25.20 12.36 11.88
CA ASN A 362 24.19 13.26 11.38
C ASN A 362 22.83 12.87 11.95
N ALA A 363 22.12 13.88 12.43
CA ALA A 363 20.84 13.80 13.11
C ALA A 363 19.82 12.87 12.43
N THR A 364 19.68 13.00 11.11
CA THR A 364 18.69 12.27 10.31
C THR A 364 18.94 10.77 10.23
N ASP A 365 20.20 10.35 10.36
CA ASP A 365 20.59 8.93 10.24
C ASP A 365 20.44 8.18 11.57
N GLN A 366 20.29 8.91 12.67
CA GLN A 366 20.15 8.37 14.02
C GLN A 366 18.68 8.20 14.46
N ALA A 367 17.72 8.61 13.62
CA ALA A 367 16.30 8.41 13.87
C ALA A 367 15.89 6.94 13.60
N TYR A 368 15.03 6.41 14.45
CA TYR A 368 14.47 5.07 14.34
C TYR A 368 13.02 5.02 14.85
N VAL A 369 12.27 4.04 14.36
CA VAL A 369 10.92 3.74 14.84
C VAL A 369 10.99 2.58 15.82
N LEU A 370 10.30 2.70 16.95
CA LEU A 370 9.99 1.60 17.84
C LEU A 370 8.49 1.36 17.84
N ILE A 371 8.09 0.09 17.73
CA ILE A 371 6.71 -0.33 17.90
C ILE A 371 6.69 -1.43 18.95
N GLU A 372 5.83 -1.28 19.95
CA GLU A 372 5.65 -2.24 21.02
C GLU A 372 4.17 -2.59 21.13
N SER A 373 3.85 -3.88 21.22
CA SER A 373 2.50 -4.42 21.34
C SER A 373 2.45 -5.43 22.48
N THR A 374 1.56 -5.19 23.44
CA THR A 374 1.43 -5.97 24.67
C THR A 374 -0.03 -6.37 24.88
N PRO A 375 -0.36 -7.67 24.69
CA PRO A 375 -1.64 -8.25 25.10
C PRO A 375 -1.85 -8.23 26.63
N PHE A 376 -3.10 -8.03 27.05
CA PHE A 376 -3.56 -8.08 28.43
C PHE A 376 -5.06 -8.47 28.46
N ASP A 377 -5.62 -8.73 29.65
CA ASP A 377 -7.01 -9.20 29.82
C ASP A 377 -7.35 -10.40 28.91
N ILE A 378 -6.46 -11.40 28.89
CA ILE A 378 -6.54 -12.54 27.97
C ILE A 378 -7.60 -13.53 28.46
N GLU A 379 -8.56 -13.83 27.59
CA GLU A 379 -9.58 -14.86 27.79
C GLU A 379 -9.52 -15.88 26.66
N ILE A 380 -9.52 -17.17 27.00
CA ILE A 380 -9.34 -18.27 26.06
C ILE A 380 -10.49 -19.27 26.23
N ASN A 381 -10.98 -19.82 25.11
CA ASN A 381 -12.04 -20.83 25.03
C ASN A 381 -13.36 -20.44 25.73
N LYS A 382 -13.61 -19.14 25.88
CA LYS A 382 -14.92 -18.61 26.31
C LYS A 382 -15.81 -18.34 25.10
N SER A 383 -17.12 -18.55 25.25
CA SER A 383 -18.07 -18.15 24.19
C SER A 383 -18.02 -16.64 24.02
N ILE A 384 -17.74 -16.20 22.80
CA ILE A 384 -17.67 -14.78 22.43
C ILE A 384 -18.70 -14.47 21.36
N VAL A 385 -19.43 -13.38 21.56
CA VAL A 385 -20.39 -12.87 20.56
C VAL A 385 -19.70 -11.77 19.76
N ILE A 386 -19.32 -12.07 18.51
CA ILE A 386 -18.72 -11.08 17.61
C ILE A 386 -19.84 -10.32 16.90
N SER A 387 -20.08 -9.08 17.31
CA SER A 387 -21.03 -8.19 16.62
C SER A 387 -20.48 -7.74 15.26
N LYS A 388 -21.30 -7.87 14.20
CA LYS A 388 -20.99 -7.42 12.81
C LYS A 388 -19.67 -7.97 12.24
N PRO A 389 -19.52 -9.30 12.13
CA PRO A 389 -18.23 -9.91 11.84
C PRO A 389 -17.67 -9.65 10.43
N ARG A 390 -18.49 -9.11 9.52
CA ARG A 390 -18.05 -8.81 8.15
C ARG A 390 -17.24 -7.50 8.03
N VAL A 391 -17.15 -6.72 9.12
CA VAL A 391 -16.20 -5.60 9.27
C VAL A 391 -15.06 -6.08 10.17
N LYS A 392 -13.82 -6.01 9.67
CA LYS A 392 -12.63 -6.50 10.39
C LYS A 392 -12.17 -5.55 11.49
N ILE A 393 -12.25 -4.24 11.26
CA ILE A 393 -11.87 -3.21 12.23
C ILE A 393 -13.06 -2.31 12.51
N ASP A 394 -13.43 -2.16 13.79
CA ASP A 394 -14.50 -1.25 14.22
C ASP A 394 -13.88 -0.13 15.06
N VAL A 395 -14.20 1.12 14.73
CA VAL A 395 -13.72 2.31 15.44
C VAL A 395 -14.94 3.08 15.97
N PRO A 396 -15.41 2.75 17.18
CA PRO A 396 -16.52 3.46 17.82
C PRO A 396 -16.16 4.93 18.05
N LYS A 397 -17.15 5.84 17.99
CA LYS A 397 -16.93 7.27 18.26
C LYS A 397 -16.35 7.53 19.66
N SER A 398 -16.72 6.71 20.65
CA SER A 398 -16.19 6.77 22.01
C SER A 398 -14.68 6.51 22.10
N SER A 399 -14.10 5.77 21.15
CA SER A 399 -12.65 5.48 21.14
C SER A 399 -11.78 6.69 20.84
N LEU A 400 -12.38 7.79 20.35
CA LEU A 400 -11.69 9.01 19.92
C LEU A 400 -11.55 10.06 21.03
N SER A 401 -12.25 9.87 22.15
CA SER A 401 -12.38 10.87 23.21
C SER A 401 -12.29 10.24 24.60
N GLN A 402 -11.22 9.50 24.85
CA GLN A 402 -10.96 8.91 26.17
C GLN A 402 -10.28 9.93 27.09
N GLU A 403 -10.66 9.92 28.36
CA GLU A 403 -10.07 10.78 29.39
C GLU A 403 -8.62 10.38 29.72
N GLU A 404 -7.84 11.30 30.29
CA GLU A 404 -6.41 11.04 30.57
C GLU A 404 -6.21 9.93 31.61
N ASP A 405 -7.17 9.74 32.52
CA ASP A 405 -7.14 8.66 33.52
C ASP A 405 -7.17 7.26 32.88
N TYR A 406 -7.86 7.11 31.75
CA TYR A 406 -7.83 5.87 30.99
C TYR A 406 -6.41 5.54 30.49
N TRP A 407 -5.64 6.57 30.12
CA TRP A 407 -4.26 6.43 29.66
C TRP A 407 -3.25 6.31 30.80
N ASN A 408 -3.55 6.84 31.99
CA ASN A 408 -2.67 6.82 33.16
C ASN A 408 -2.28 5.40 33.58
N ILE A 409 -3.17 4.43 33.43
CA ILE A 409 -2.91 3.00 33.73
C ILE A 409 -1.74 2.46 32.91
N PHE A 410 -1.57 2.94 31.67
CA PHE A 410 -0.48 2.55 30.76
C PHE A 410 0.74 3.47 30.84
N LYS A 411 0.72 4.50 31.71
CA LYS A 411 1.88 5.38 31.96
C LYS A 411 2.83 4.82 33.02
N ASN A 412 2.31 4.06 33.99
CA ASN A 412 3.03 3.69 35.22
C ASN A 412 4.29 2.85 35.00
N ASP A 413 4.52 2.30 33.81
CA ASP A 413 5.70 1.48 33.48
C ASP A 413 6.79 2.22 32.66
N SER A 414 6.60 3.49 32.27
CA SER A 414 7.61 4.18 31.45
C SER A 414 8.49 5.13 32.27
N LEU A 415 9.76 4.75 32.46
CA LEU A 415 10.85 5.66 32.88
C LEU A 415 11.10 6.82 31.89
N ASP A 416 10.29 6.95 30.84
CA ASP A 416 10.49 7.86 29.73
C ASP A 416 9.86 9.23 29.96
N LYS A 417 10.65 10.17 30.47
CA LYS A 417 10.27 11.56 30.70
C LYS A 417 9.92 12.33 29.41
N ARG A 418 10.28 11.81 28.22
CA ARG A 418 10.06 12.48 26.91
C ARG A 418 8.63 12.30 26.38
N LYS A 419 7.92 11.25 26.81
CA LYS A 419 6.60 10.88 26.28
C LYS A 419 5.57 11.99 26.41
N LEU A 420 5.36 12.56 27.60
CA LEU A 420 4.38 13.63 27.80
C LEU A 420 4.75 14.93 27.06
N ARG A 421 6.04 15.27 27.04
CA ARG A 421 6.53 16.46 26.34
C ARG A 421 6.31 16.37 24.83
N THR A 422 6.36 15.15 24.28
CA THR A 422 6.12 14.90 22.86
C THR A 422 4.68 15.27 22.46
N TYR A 423 3.66 14.84 23.20
CA TYR A 423 2.26 15.24 22.91
C TYR A 423 2.13 16.77 22.91
N THR A 424 2.47 17.42 24.03
CA THR A 424 2.31 18.88 24.18
C THR A 424 3.02 19.69 23.09
N SER A 425 4.24 19.31 22.70
CA SER A 425 5.00 20.08 21.71
C SER A 425 4.59 19.78 20.27
N ILE A 426 4.28 18.52 19.94
CA ILE A 426 3.81 18.14 18.60
C ILE A 426 2.39 18.66 18.37
N ASP A 427 1.53 18.68 19.39
CA ASP A 427 0.19 19.29 19.33
C ASP A 427 0.31 20.79 19.04
N SER A 428 1.19 21.48 19.76
CA SER A 428 1.46 22.90 19.53
C SER A 428 1.98 23.17 18.12
N LEU A 429 2.92 22.34 17.64
CA LEU A 429 3.47 22.44 16.28
C LEU A 429 2.41 22.15 15.21
N SER A 430 1.57 21.13 15.41
CA SER A 430 0.51 20.77 14.48
C SER A 430 -0.54 21.88 14.36
N LEU A 431 -0.90 22.50 15.49
CA LEU A 431 -1.78 23.66 15.54
C LEU A 431 -1.16 24.87 14.82
N SER A 432 0.12 25.19 15.07
CA SER A 432 0.79 26.33 14.41
C SER A 432 0.96 26.12 12.90
N GLU A 433 1.30 24.90 12.48
CA GLU A 433 1.52 24.53 11.08
C GLU A 433 0.24 24.12 10.34
N LYS A 434 -0.89 24.06 11.05
CA LYS A 434 -2.20 23.63 10.55
C LYS A 434 -2.13 22.27 9.81
N ILE A 435 -1.40 21.30 10.37
CA ILE A 435 -1.14 20.00 9.71
C ILE A 435 -2.44 19.25 9.45
N GLU A 436 -3.33 19.19 10.44
CA GLU A 436 -4.65 18.54 10.31
C GLU A 436 -5.49 19.19 9.19
N HIS A 437 -5.44 20.51 9.06
CA HIS A 437 -6.11 21.24 7.98
C HIS A 437 -5.49 20.95 6.61
N LYS A 438 -4.16 20.89 6.50
CA LYS A 438 -3.45 20.51 5.25
C LYS A 438 -3.82 19.09 4.84
N LEU A 439 -3.90 18.14 5.78
CA LEU A 439 -4.32 16.76 5.51
C LEU A 439 -5.78 16.69 5.05
N PHE A 440 -6.68 17.40 5.75
CA PHE A 440 -8.09 17.52 5.36
C PHE A 440 -8.23 18.09 3.94
N LEU A 441 -7.52 19.18 3.64
CA LEU A 441 -7.51 19.82 2.32
C LEU A 441 -6.96 18.87 1.25
N GLY A 442 -5.86 18.18 1.53
CA GLY A 442 -5.28 17.16 0.65
C GLY A 442 -6.29 16.09 0.28
N ARG A 443 -6.97 15.48 1.27
CA ARG A 443 -8.04 14.48 1.06
C ARG A 443 -9.15 15.00 0.17
N LYS A 444 -9.60 16.24 0.37
CA LYS A 444 -10.64 16.85 -0.46
C LYS A 444 -10.15 17.02 -1.90
N ILE A 445 -8.94 17.54 -2.12
CA ILE A 445 -8.37 17.75 -3.46
C ILE A 445 -8.19 16.43 -4.22
N ILE A 446 -7.71 15.38 -3.55
CA ILE A 446 -7.56 14.03 -4.14
C ILE A 446 -8.92 13.46 -4.57
N ASN A 447 -9.98 13.81 -3.86
CA ASN A 447 -11.35 13.44 -4.22
C ASN A 447 -11.99 14.40 -5.23
N GLY A 448 -11.26 15.44 -5.64
CA GLY A 448 -11.66 16.40 -6.68
C GLY A 448 -12.41 17.61 -6.15
N TYR A 449 -12.28 17.91 -4.86
CA TYR A 449 -12.99 19.00 -4.20
C TYR A 449 -12.05 20.00 -3.54
N PHE A 450 -12.42 21.27 -3.56
CA PHE A 450 -11.80 22.32 -2.77
C PHE A 450 -12.81 22.86 -1.73
N PRO A 451 -12.61 22.61 -0.42
CA PRO A 451 -13.57 22.95 0.61
C PRO A 451 -13.55 24.45 0.93
N VAL A 452 -14.68 25.13 0.72
CA VAL A 452 -14.92 26.55 1.02
C VAL A 452 -16.15 26.68 1.92
N SER A 453 -15.93 26.94 3.21
CA SER A 453 -17.02 27.03 4.20
C SER A 453 -17.93 25.78 4.16
N ILE A 454 -19.22 25.96 3.88
CA ILE A 454 -20.26 24.93 3.77
C ILE A 454 -20.28 24.21 2.41
N PHE A 455 -19.50 24.65 1.43
CA PHE A 455 -19.42 24.07 0.10
C PHE A 455 -18.08 23.36 -0.13
N ASP A 456 -18.12 22.28 -0.88
CA ASP A 456 -16.97 21.63 -1.49
C ASP A 456 -17.04 21.90 -2.99
N ILE A 457 -16.20 22.80 -3.49
CA ILE A 457 -16.16 23.20 -4.91
C ILE A 457 -15.60 22.05 -5.74
N ASP A 458 -16.31 21.62 -6.77
CA ASP A 458 -15.92 20.52 -7.65
C ASP A 458 -14.88 20.98 -8.68
N LEU A 459 -13.63 20.60 -8.44
CA LEU A 459 -12.49 20.93 -9.30
C LEU A 459 -12.59 20.29 -10.69
N ARG A 460 -13.39 19.22 -10.87
CA ARG A 460 -13.59 18.53 -12.15
C ARG A 460 -14.51 19.28 -13.10
N SER A 461 -15.27 20.23 -12.58
CA SER A 461 -16.28 20.99 -13.32
C SER A 461 -15.74 22.29 -13.93
N ILE A 462 -14.54 22.74 -13.52
CA ILE A 462 -14.05 24.09 -13.80
C ILE A 462 -13.73 24.29 -15.29
N ILE A 463 -12.90 23.42 -15.86
CA ILE A 463 -12.49 23.50 -17.27
C ILE A 463 -12.52 22.08 -17.86
N LYS A 464 -13.24 21.92 -18.96
CA LYS A 464 -13.18 20.74 -19.82
C LYS A 464 -12.99 21.16 -21.27
N TYR A 465 -12.60 20.21 -22.09
CA TYR A 465 -12.57 20.35 -23.53
C TYR A 465 -13.17 19.09 -24.17
N ASN A 466 -13.91 19.24 -25.25
CA ASN A 466 -14.22 18.17 -26.19
C ASN A 466 -14.46 18.77 -27.57
N ASN A 467 -14.43 17.94 -28.62
CA ASN A 467 -14.55 18.44 -29.99
C ASN A 467 -15.94 19.02 -30.32
N PHE A 468 -16.97 18.70 -29.54
CA PHE A 468 -18.33 19.20 -29.74
C PHE A 468 -18.53 20.59 -29.12
N GLU A 469 -18.30 20.72 -27.81
CA GLU A 469 -18.48 21.95 -27.01
C GLU A 469 -17.30 22.92 -27.09
N GLY A 470 -16.14 22.48 -27.60
CA GLY A 470 -14.89 23.25 -27.50
C GLY A 470 -14.44 23.34 -26.03
N PHE A 471 -14.02 24.53 -25.60
CA PHE A 471 -13.79 24.77 -24.17
C PHE A 471 -15.13 24.88 -23.43
N ARG A 472 -15.26 24.10 -22.37
CA ARG A 472 -16.38 24.12 -21.46
C ARG A 472 -15.92 24.69 -20.12
N LEU A 473 -16.44 25.86 -19.78
CA LEU A 473 -16.19 26.53 -18.51
C LEU A 473 -17.34 26.26 -17.58
N GLY A 474 -17.08 25.78 -16.37
CA GLY A 474 -18.13 25.44 -15.43
C GLY A 474 -17.79 25.75 -13.99
N LEU A 475 -18.81 25.61 -13.14
CA LEU A 475 -18.69 25.69 -11.71
C LEU A 475 -19.67 24.70 -11.10
N GLY A 476 -19.16 23.85 -10.21
CA GLY A 476 -19.93 22.88 -9.48
C GLY A 476 -19.56 22.91 -8.00
N ALA A 477 -20.51 22.57 -7.15
CA ALA A 477 -20.29 22.50 -5.71
C ALA A 477 -21.22 21.47 -5.07
N VAL A 478 -20.78 20.97 -3.91
CA VAL A 478 -21.57 20.06 -3.07
C VAL A 478 -21.58 20.60 -1.64
N THR A 479 -22.74 20.66 -1.00
CA THR A 479 -22.80 21.06 0.42
C THR A 479 -22.14 19.99 1.30
N ASN A 480 -21.42 20.41 2.34
CA ASN A 480 -20.68 19.51 3.23
C ASN A 480 -21.28 19.42 4.65
N SER A 481 -20.65 18.63 5.52
CA SER A 481 -21.12 18.35 6.87
C SER A 481 -21.21 19.58 7.80
N LYS A 482 -20.63 20.74 7.42
CA LYS A 482 -20.84 21.99 8.15
C LYS A 482 -22.25 22.55 7.96
N LEU A 483 -22.90 22.26 6.84
CA LEU A 483 -24.31 22.61 6.63
C LEU A 483 -25.22 21.56 7.27
N SER A 484 -24.99 20.29 6.97
CA SER A 484 -25.75 19.18 7.53
C SER A 484 -25.02 17.86 7.37
N GLU A 485 -25.10 17.00 8.39
CA GLU A 485 -24.68 15.59 8.30
C GLU A 485 -25.73 14.72 7.58
N LYS A 486 -26.98 15.18 7.45
CA LYS A 486 -28.10 14.42 6.88
C LYS A 486 -28.49 14.84 5.47
N TYR A 487 -28.32 16.10 5.12
CA TYR A 487 -28.71 16.65 3.82
C TYR A 487 -27.49 17.07 3.02
N LYS A 488 -27.50 16.75 1.72
CA LYS A 488 -26.46 17.13 0.79
C LYS A 488 -27.09 17.57 -0.53
N VAL A 489 -26.71 18.72 -1.05
CA VAL A 489 -27.11 19.18 -2.38
C VAL A 489 -25.86 19.31 -3.23
N ALA A 490 -25.81 18.58 -4.33
CA ALA A 490 -24.81 18.75 -5.38
C ALA A 490 -25.43 19.54 -6.53
N PHE A 491 -24.68 20.47 -7.11
CA PHE A 491 -25.11 21.19 -8.31
C PHE A 491 -23.93 21.60 -9.17
N TYR A 492 -24.16 21.80 -10.46
CA TYR A 492 -23.19 22.39 -11.37
C TYR A 492 -23.88 23.14 -12.50
N GLY A 493 -23.17 24.11 -13.06
CA GLY A 493 -23.50 24.79 -14.31
C GLY A 493 -22.25 24.91 -15.18
N ALA A 494 -22.41 24.84 -16.49
CA ALA A 494 -21.31 24.99 -17.44
C ALA A 494 -21.78 25.58 -18.76
N TYR A 495 -20.89 26.27 -19.45
CA TYR A 495 -21.13 26.86 -20.76
C TYR A 495 -20.06 26.37 -21.75
N GLY A 496 -20.50 25.85 -22.89
CA GLY A 496 -19.63 25.44 -23.98
C GLY A 496 -19.43 26.58 -24.97
N LEU A 497 -18.17 26.90 -25.29
CA LEU A 497 -17.85 28.03 -26.17
C LEU A 497 -18.12 27.75 -27.65
N LYS A 498 -18.13 26.49 -28.09
CA LYS A 498 -18.32 26.13 -29.51
C LYS A 498 -19.78 25.86 -29.86
N ASP A 499 -20.54 25.28 -28.94
CA ASP A 499 -21.97 24.98 -29.14
C ASP A 499 -22.88 26.04 -28.52
N GLU A 500 -22.31 27.05 -27.87
CA GLU A 500 -22.99 28.22 -27.28
C GLU A 500 -24.12 27.85 -26.30
N ALA A 501 -24.06 26.65 -25.72
CA ALA A 501 -25.13 26.09 -24.90
C ALA A 501 -24.73 25.97 -23.42
N PHE A 502 -25.70 26.30 -22.54
CA PHE A 502 -25.60 26.11 -21.10
C PHE A 502 -26.05 24.70 -20.71
N LYS A 503 -25.30 24.07 -19.81
CA LYS A 503 -25.61 22.75 -19.21
C LYS A 503 -25.62 22.87 -17.71
N PHE A 504 -26.48 22.12 -17.05
CA PHE A 504 -26.55 22.16 -15.60
C PHE A 504 -27.10 20.87 -15.00
N GLY A 505 -26.88 20.72 -13.71
CA GLY A 505 -27.51 19.66 -12.95
C GLY A 505 -27.63 20.00 -11.48
N ILE A 506 -28.62 19.39 -10.83
CA ILE A 506 -28.86 19.51 -9.39
C ILE A 506 -29.23 18.14 -8.82
N THR A 507 -28.77 17.84 -7.61
CA THR A 507 -28.98 16.54 -6.95
C THR A 507 -29.10 16.72 -5.43
N PRO A 508 -30.29 17.01 -4.91
CA PRO A 508 -30.57 16.86 -3.48
C PRO A 508 -30.47 15.40 -3.05
N SER A 509 -29.94 15.18 -1.85
CA SER A 509 -29.70 13.86 -1.26
C SER A 509 -29.97 13.88 0.24
N TYR A 510 -30.57 12.79 0.74
CA TYR A 510 -30.87 12.57 2.15
C TYR A 510 -30.20 11.27 2.64
N LEU A 511 -29.50 11.36 3.77
CA LEU A 511 -28.88 10.22 4.44
C LEU A 511 -29.92 9.53 5.36
N LEU A 512 -30.41 8.37 4.93
CA LEU A 512 -31.37 7.57 5.68
C LEU A 512 -30.70 6.81 6.85
N GLU A 513 -29.52 6.24 6.62
CA GLU A 513 -28.79 5.45 7.62
C GLU A 513 -27.27 5.66 7.50
N THR A 514 -26.64 6.09 8.59
CA THR A 514 -25.21 6.42 8.63
C THR A 514 -24.31 5.19 8.51
N LYS A 515 -24.66 4.07 9.16
CA LYS A 515 -23.78 2.88 9.20
C LYS A 515 -23.71 2.14 7.87
N SER A 516 -24.82 2.07 7.13
CA SER A 516 -24.86 1.52 5.79
C SER A 516 -24.57 2.55 4.71
N GLU A 517 -24.36 3.83 5.07
CA GLU A 517 -24.24 4.95 4.14
C GLU A 517 -25.38 4.94 3.10
N THR A 518 -26.62 4.80 3.57
CA THR A 518 -27.78 4.74 2.68
C THR A 518 -28.24 6.15 2.32
N TRP A 519 -28.02 6.54 1.07
CA TRP A 519 -28.42 7.84 0.52
C TRP A 519 -29.59 7.65 -0.42
N ILE A 520 -30.62 8.48 -0.27
CA ILE A 520 -31.71 8.65 -1.23
C ILE A 520 -31.48 9.97 -1.94
N SER A 521 -31.48 9.95 -3.27
CA SER A 521 -31.14 11.11 -4.09
C SER A 521 -32.15 11.27 -5.22
N ALA A 522 -32.49 12.52 -5.53
CA ALA A 522 -33.21 12.90 -6.73
C ALA A 522 -32.28 13.80 -7.55
N SER A 523 -32.21 13.60 -8.86
CA SER A 523 -31.28 14.30 -9.75
C SER A 523 -32.02 14.77 -11.00
N TYR A 524 -31.69 15.97 -11.45
CA TYR A 524 -32.06 16.48 -12.78
C TYR A 524 -30.81 17.02 -13.45
N THR A 525 -30.58 16.63 -14.71
CA THR A 525 -29.45 17.12 -15.52
C THR A 525 -29.90 17.41 -16.94
N ASP A 526 -29.42 18.51 -17.51
CA ASP A 526 -29.50 18.85 -18.93
C ASP A 526 -28.05 19.01 -19.42
N ASP A 527 -27.52 17.97 -20.05
CA ASP A 527 -26.11 17.88 -20.45
C ASP A 527 -25.93 16.91 -21.63
N ILE A 528 -24.75 16.92 -22.25
CA ILE A 528 -24.38 16.01 -23.32
C ILE A 528 -23.70 14.74 -22.79
N SER A 529 -23.84 13.64 -23.52
CA SER A 529 -23.25 12.34 -23.19
C SER A 529 -22.60 11.69 -24.42
N GLU A 530 -21.54 10.92 -24.19
CA GLU A 530 -20.89 10.09 -25.22
C GLU A 530 -21.78 8.90 -25.56
N ILE A 531 -21.86 8.55 -26.85
CA ILE A 531 -22.64 7.38 -27.29
C ILE A 531 -22.04 6.06 -26.80
N ALA A 532 -22.90 5.08 -26.49
CA ALA A 532 -22.52 3.69 -26.21
C ALA A 532 -21.47 3.50 -25.09
N GLN A 533 -21.38 4.46 -24.16
CA GLN A 533 -20.41 4.43 -23.09
C GLN A 533 -20.78 3.35 -22.06
N THR A 534 -19.83 2.46 -21.77
CA THR A 534 -20.02 1.42 -20.76
C THR A 534 -19.55 1.90 -19.38
N ASN A 535 -20.48 2.39 -18.58
CA ASN A 535 -20.21 2.84 -17.20
C ASN A 535 -20.89 1.91 -16.18
N PHE A 536 -20.15 1.54 -15.14
CA PHE A 536 -20.70 0.86 -13.96
C PHE A 536 -20.97 1.89 -12.87
N VAL A 537 -22.22 2.08 -12.47
CA VAL A 537 -22.62 3.14 -11.54
C VAL A 537 -21.99 3.02 -10.14
N THR A 538 -21.62 1.80 -9.75
CA THR A 538 -20.97 1.53 -8.46
C THR A 538 -19.47 1.86 -8.43
N ASP A 539 -18.86 2.17 -9.57
CA ASP A 539 -17.43 2.47 -9.63
C ASP A 539 -17.08 3.79 -8.94
N SER A 540 -15.98 3.80 -8.19
CA SER A 540 -15.50 5.03 -7.54
C SER A 540 -15.02 6.06 -8.58
N ARG A 541 -15.65 7.23 -8.63
CA ARG A 541 -15.17 8.37 -9.43
C ARG A 541 -13.97 9.03 -8.74
N ARG A 542 -12.75 8.65 -9.13
CA ARG A 542 -11.51 9.31 -8.65
C ARG A 542 -11.28 10.63 -9.37
N PHE A 543 -10.69 11.60 -8.68
CA PHE A 543 -10.26 12.84 -9.32
C PHE A 543 -9.20 12.55 -10.39
N LYS A 544 -9.42 13.10 -11.57
CA LYS A 544 -8.40 13.29 -12.59
C LYS A 544 -8.35 14.77 -12.87
N ILE A 545 -7.15 15.33 -13.04
CA ILE A 545 -6.98 16.75 -13.44
C ILE A 545 -7.76 17.01 -14.73
N TYR A 546 -7.75 16.05 -15.65
CA TYR A 546 -8.55 16.06 -16.85
C TYR A 546 -8.70 14.62 -17.40
N ASP A 547 -9.84 14.31 -18.02
CA ASP A 547 -10.01 13.08 -18.79
C ASP A 547 -9.76 13.40 -20.27
N PRO A 548 -8.71 12.85 -20.90
CA PRO A 548 -8.37 13.18 -22.29
C PRO A 548 -9.26 12.50 -23.32
N ARG A 549 -10.08 11.52 -22.91
CA ARG A 549 -10.94 10.77 -23.83
C ARG A 549 -11.88 11.68 -24.64
N PRO A 550 -12.62 12.64 -24.04
CA PRO A 550 -13.52 13.51 -24.77
C PRO A 550 -12.84 14.44 -25.79
N ILE A 551 -11.52 14.67 -25.72
CA ILE A 551 -10.79 15.45 -26.74
C ILE A 551 -11.01 14.84 -28.12
N ASN A 552 -11.05 13.51 -28.22
CA ASN A 552 -10.96 12.82 -29.50
C ASN A 552 -12.30 12.27 -30.01
N ILE A 553 -13.36 12.40 -29.21
CA ILE A 553 -14.70 11.96 -29.56
C ILE A 553 -15.46 13.12 -30.19
N SER A 554 -16.21 12.84 -31.26
CA SER A 554 -17.06 13.81 -31.94
C SER A 554 -18.56 13.50 -31.81
N THR A 555 -18.93 12.29 -31.40
CA THR A 555 -20.31 11.82 -31.35
C THR A 555 -20.90 11.90 -29.95
N PHE A 556 -21.81 12.84 -29.77
CA PHE A 556 -22.52 13.10 -28.53
C PHE A 556 -24.03 13.13 -28.76
N TYR A 557 -24.80 13.00 -27.68
CA TYR A 557 -26.23 13.26 -27.67
C TYR A 557 -26.57 14.18 -26.49
N ASN A 558 -27.57 15.05 -26.67
CA ASN A 558 -28.13 15.80 -25.57
C ASN A 558 -29.04 14.89 -24.74
N ASN A 559 -28.97 15.00 -23.42
CA ASN A 559 -29.66 14.13 -22.48
C ASN A 559 -30.27 14.94 -21.33
N LYS A 560 -31.60 15.13 -21.37
CA LYS A 560 -32.36 15.65 -20.24
C LYS A 560 -32.79 14.47 -19.38
N MET A 561 -32.10 14.28 -18.26
CA MET A 561 -32.25 13.12 -17.40
C MET A 561 -32.81 13.52 -16.03
N SER A 562 -33.92 12.90 -15.67
CA SER A 562 -34.46 12.90 -14.31
C SER A 562 -34.21 11.52 -13.69
N PHE A 563 -33.62 11.48 -12.49
CA PHE A 563 -33.26 10.22 -11.84
C PHE A 563 -33.58 10.23 -10.35
N VAL A 564 -34.20 9.17 -9.86
CA VAL A 564 -34.38 8.94 -8.40
C VAL A 564 -33.70 7.64 -8.03
N PHE A 565 -32.88 7.67 -6.98
CA PHE A 565 -32.01 6.55 -6.66
C PHE A 565 -31.63 6.41 -5.20
N VAL A 566 -31.25 5.19 -4.86
CA VAL A 566 -30.77 4.79 -3.56
C VAL A 566 -29.40 4.13 -3.71
N GLU A 567 -28.41 4.69 -3.02
CA GLU A 567 -27.08 4.11 -2.89
C GLU A 567 -26.93 3.56 -1.48
N SER A 568 -26.46 2.32 -1.33
CA SER A 568 -26.30 1.72 0.01
C SER A 568 -25.21 0.66 0.09
N LYS A 569 -24.53 0.63 1.23
CA LYS A 569 -23.59 -0.42 1.65
C LYS A 569 -24.21 -1.27 2.76
N PHE A 570 -25.51 -1.58 2.67
CA PHE A 570 -26.23 -2.38 3.67
C PHE A 570 -25.69 -3.82 3.73
N LEU A 571 -25.44 -4.45 2.57
CA LEU A 571 -24.74 -5.72 2.49
C LEU A 571 -23.25 -5.50 2.75
N PRO A 572 -22.63 -6.28 3.64
CA PRO A 572 -21.21 -6.13 3.89
C PRO A 572 -20.37 -6.43 2.65
N LYS A 573 -19.26 -5.70 2.51
CA LYS A 573 -18.36 -5.78 1.36
C LYS A 573 -19.03 -5.51 0.00
N THR A 574 -20.17 -4.83 0.01
CA THR A 574 -20.96 -4.54 -1.19
C THR A 574 -21.27 -3.04 -1.27
N SER A 575 -21.23 -2.50 -2.48
CA SER A 575 -21.86 -1.23 -2.84
C SER A 575 -23.07 -1.55 -3.72
N SER A 576 -24.25 -1.07 -3.33
CA SER A 576 -25.51 -1.36 -4.03
C SER A 576 -26.11 -0.05 -4.53
N TYR A 577 -26.77 -0.14 -5.67
CA TYR A 577 -27.45 0.97 -6.34
C TYR A 577 -28.79 0.48 -6.88
N PHE A 578 -29.83 1.25 -6.62
CA PHE A 578 -31.15 1.09 -7.21
C PHE A 578 -31.59 2.45 -7.72
N GLY A 579 -32.09 2.54 -8.95
CA GLY A 579 -32.69 3.79 -9.40
C GLY A 579 -33.59 3.66 -10.62
N ILE A 580 -34.38 4.71 -10.83
CA ILE A 580 -35.26 4.88 -11.98
C ILE A 580 -34.89 6.18 -12.71
N SER A 581 -34.73 6.07 -14.02
CA SER A 581 -34.41 7.15 -14.97
C SER A 581 -35.61 7.45 -15.84
N HIS A 582 -35.74 8.72 -16.21
CA HIS A 582 -36.47 9.18 -17.37
C HIS A 582 -35.57 10.14 -18.16
N ASN A 583 -35.26 9.76 -19.40
CA ASN A 583 -34.25 10.40 -20.24
C ASN A 583 -34.90 10.85 -21.55
N GLN A 584 -34.82 12.14 -21.88
CA GLN A 584 -35.13 12.65 -23.21
C GLN A 584 -33.82 12.81 -23.97
N ILE A 585 -33.69 12.07 -25.07
CA ILE A 585 -32.45 11.92 -25.82
C ILE A 585 -32.59 12.51 -27.21
N GLN A 586 -31.65 13.39 -27.54
CA GLN A 586 -31.49 13.98 -28.87
C GLN A 586 -30.04 13.72 -29.35
N PRO A 587 -29.84 12.75 -30.25
CA PRO A 587 -28.59 12.59 -30.99
C PRO A 587 -28.15 13.90 -31.65
N LEU A 588 -26.87 14.25 -31.52
CA LEU A 588 -26.27 15.46 -32.11
C LEU A 588 -25.41 15.12 -33.34
N PHE A 589 -25.73 14.00 -33.98
CA PHE A 589 -25.11 13.45 -35.19
C PHE A 589 -26.21 12.81 -36.04
N ASP A 590 -25.90 12.52 -37.32
CA ASP A 590 -26.86 11.90 -38.22
C ASP A 590 -27.20 10.47 -37.75
N TYR A 591 -28.38 10.33 -37.14
CA TYR A 591 -28.85 9.07 -36.58
C TYR A 591 -30.37 9.02 -36.56
N THR A 592 -30.91 7.88 -36.98
CA THR A 592 -32.33 7.55 -36.82
C THR A 592 -32.44 6.07 -36.49
N PHE A 593 -33.24 5.75 -35.48
CA PHE A 593 -33.58 4.37 -35.15
C PHE A 593 -34.91 3.99 -35.79
N ILE A 594 -34.97 2.83 -36.44
CA ILE A 594 -36.20 2.27 -37.00
C ILE A 594 -36.73 1.21 -36.05
N ASN A 595 -37.94 1.42 -35.54
CA ASN A 595 -38.67 0.41 -34.76
C ASN A 595 -40.10 0.29 -35.27
N ASP A 596 -40.55 -0.91 -35.66
CA ASP A 596 -41.89 -1.18 -36.21
C ASP A 596 -42.32 -0.13 -37.26
N ASP A 597 -41.48 0.11 -38.27
CA ASP A 597 -41.66 1.10 -39.35
C ASP A 597 -41.79 2.57 -38.91
N LYS A 598 -41.57 2.88 -37.62
CA LYS A 598 -41.47 4.24 -37.09
C LYS A 598 -40.03 4.71 -37.01
N LEU A 599 -39.83 5.97 -37.38
CA LEU A 599 -38.53 6.64 -37.36
C LEU A 599 -38.37 7.47 -36.08
N TYR A 600 -37.34 7.16 -35.30
CA TYR A 600 -37.00 7.86 -34.07
C TYR A 600 -35.67 8.60 -34.24
N SER A 601 -35.76 9.91 -34.48
CA SER A 601 -34.60 10.81 -34.46
C SER A 601 -34.37 11.41 -33.07
N ASN A 602 -35.44 11.58 -32.29
CA ASN A 602 -35.43 11.91 -30.86
C ASN A 602 -36.27 10.85 -30.15
N TYR A 603 -35.91 10.53 -28.91
CA TYR A 603 -36.61 9.47 -28.18
C TYR A 603 -36.48 9.63 -26.67
N THR A 604 -37.40 8.99 -25.97
CA THR A 604 -37.53 8.99 -24.52
C THR A 604 -37.33 7.58 -23.99
N ILE A 605 -36.49 7.45 -22.96
CA ILE A 605 -36.23 6.18 -22.28
C ILE A 605 -36.50 6.33 -20.80
N THR A 606 -37.43 5.52 -20.29
CA THR A 606 -37.69 5.34 -18.87
C THR A 606 -37.15 3.98 -18.46
N ALA A 607 -36.14 3.93 -17.59
CA ALA A 607 -35.47 2.68 -17.23
C ALA A 607 -35.19 2.54 -15.74
N VAL A 608 -35.29 1.30 -15.24
CA VAL A 608 -34.87 0.89 -13.91
C VAL A 608 -33.47 0.29 -13.98
N GLN A 609 -32.63 0.61 -13.00
CA GLN A 609 -31.27 0.11 -12.89
C GLN A 609 -30.98 -0.46 -11.50
N LEU A 610 -30.42 -1.66 -11.49
CA LEU A 610 -29.89 -2.35 -10.31
C LEU A 610 -28.41 -2.57 -10.50
N ALA A 611 -27.57 -2.18 -9.54
CA ALA A 611 -26.15 -2.48 -9.62
C ALA A 611 -25.55 -2.88 -8.27
N PHE A 612 -24.63 -3.84 -8.32
CA PHE A 612 -23.92 -4.37 -7.17
C PHE A 612 -22.44 -4.46 -7.49
N GLN A 613 -21.60 -3.86 -6.64
CA GLN A 613 -20.18 -4.17 -6.60
C GLN A 613 -19.87 -4.97 -5.34
N TRP A 614 -19.41 -6.20 -5.50
CA TRP A 614 -19.07 -7.12 -4.43
C TRP A 614 -17.55 -7.36 -4.37
N ASN A 615 -16.96 -7.05 -3.20
CA ASN A 615 -15.53 -7.20 -2.93
C ASN A 615 -15.30 -8.23 -1.79
N PRO A 616 -15.60 -9.53 -1.99
CA PRO A 616 -15.68 -10.52 -0.91
C PRO A 616 -14.38 -10.72 -0.13
N PHE A 617 -13.24 -10.55 -0.79
CA PHE A 617 -11.93 -10.81 -0.20
C PHE A 617 -11.33 -9.60 0.52
N SER A 618 -11.84 -8.39 0.25
CA SER A 618 -11.32 -7.17 0.88
C SER A 618 -11.70 -7.09 2.36
N ASN A 619 -10.88 -6.38 3.14
CA ASN A 619 -11.19 -6.08 4.53
C ASN A 619 -11.60 -4.60 4.69
N TYR A 620 -12.55 -4.40 5.58
CA TYR A 620 -13.21 -3.11 5.80
C TYR A 620 -13.07 -2.67 7.24
N MET A 621 -12.94 -1.36 7.40
CA MET A 621 -12.98 -0.66 8.67
C MET A 621 -14.26 0.18 8.74
N GLN A 622 -15.00 0.07 9.84
CA GLN A 622 -16.11 0.97 10.16
C GLN A 622 -15.57 2.10 11.03
N THR A 623 -15.72 3.34 10.59
CA THR A 623 -15.39 4.55 11.36
C THR A 623 -16.65 5.38 11.58
N PRO A 624 -16.59 6.41 12.44
CA PRO A 624 -17.68 7.38 12.57
C PRO A 624 -17.91 8.20 11.29
N MET A 625 -16.91 8.28 10.40
CA MET A 625 -17.01 8.99 9.12
C MET A 625 -17.53 8.11 7.96
N GLY A 626 -17.58 6.79 8.14
CA GLY A 626 -18.03 5.84 7.13
C GLY A 626 -17.22 4.55 7.08
N LYS A 627 -17.45 3.75 6.05
CA LYS A 627 -16.75 2.49 5.78
C LYS A 627 -15.56 2.72 4.85
N ILE A 628 -14.39 2.28 5.29
CA ILE A 628 -13.13 2.37 4.54
C ILE A 628 -12.70 0.95 4.13
N GLU A 629 -12.50 0.74 2.83
CA GLU A 629 -11.82 -0.47 2.30
C GLU A 629 -10.31 -0.29 2.47
N TYR A 630 -9.77 -0.68 3.63
CA TYR A 630 -8.35 -0.45 3.97
C TYR A 630 -7.42 -1.51 3.36
N GLU A 631 -7.90 -2.74 3.18
CA GLU A 631 -7.14 -3.82 2.53
C GLU A 631 -7.91 -4.31 1.30
N LYS A 632 -7.45 -3.86 0.12
CA LYS A 632 -8.07 -4.16 -1.17
C LYS A 632 -7.57 -5.51 -1.67
N LYS A 633 -8.47 -6.48 -1.80
CA LYS A 633 -8.17 -7.82 -2.34
C LYS A 633 -9.03 -8.12 -3.56
N HIS A 634 -8.63 -9.19 -4.26
CA HIS A 634 -9.16 -9.61 -5.55
C HIS A 634 -9.59 -11.08 -5.51
N PRO A 635 -10.51 -11.50 -6.39
CA PRO A 635 -11.22 -10.71 -7.41
C PRO A 635 -12.28 -9.74 -6.83
N LYS A 636 -12.60 -8.71 -7.62
CA LYS A 636 -13.75 -7.83 -7.42
C LYS A 636 -14.79 -8.10 -8.50
N PHE A 637 -16.07 -8.01 -8.15
CA PHE A 637 -17.17 -8.29 -9.07
C PHE A 637 -18.12 -7.10 -9.13
N SER A 638 -18.55 -6.74 -10.33
CA SER A 638 -19.60 -5.75 -10.57
C SER A 638 -20.66 -6.37 -11.47
N LEU A 639 -21.91 -6.29 -11.07
CA LEU A 639 -23.08 -6.69 -11.85
C LEU A 639 -24.01 -5.49 -11.95
N GLN A 640 -24.50 -5.20 -13.14
CA GLN A 640 -25.47 -4.15 -13.38
C GLN A 640 -26.55 -4.66 -14.33
N LEU A 641 -27.81 -4.43 -13.96
CA LEU A 641 -28.99 -4.80 -14.70
C LEU A 641 -29.75 -3.51 -15.01
N THR A 642 -30.12 -3.31 -16.28
CA THR A 642 -30.95 -2.19 -16.70
C THR A 642 -32.16 -2.73 -17.45
N GLN A 643 -33.34 -2.21 -17.16
CA GLN A 643 -34.59 -2.55 -17.84
C GLN A 643 -35.28 -1.26 -18.26
N ALA A 644 -35.43 -1.02 -19.56
CA ALA A 644 -36.33 0.01 -20.08
C ALA A 644 -37.78 -0.48 -19.95
N LEU A 645 -38.65 0.35 -19.39
CA LEU A 645 -40.01 -0.01 -19.01
C LEU A 645 -41.00 0.30 -20.15
N PRO A 646 -41.80 -0.66 -20.62
CA PRO A 646 -42.81 -0.39 -21.65
C PRO A 646 -43.93 0.50 -21.10
N ASN A 647 -44.40 1.46 -21.90
CA ASN A 647 -45.59 2.27 -21.63
C ASN A 647 -45.57 3.09 -20.31
N VAL A 648 -44.37 3.44 -19.81
CA VAL A 648 -44.22 4.29 -18.60
C VAL A 648 -43.57 5.62 -18.99
N LEU A 649 -44.23 6.74 -18.69
CA LEU A 649 -43.75 8.10 -18.97
C LEU A 649 -43.29 8.28 -20.43
N ASP A 650 -44.15 7.93 -21.39
CA ASP A 650 -43.90 8.07 -22.83
C ASP A 650 -42.58 7.42 -23.31
N ASN A 651 -42.24 6.26 -22.76
CA ASN A 651 -41.06 5.50 -23.15
C ASN A 651 -41.20 4.87 -24.55
N ASP A 652 -40.22 5.12 -25.42
CA ASP A 652 -40.24 4.67 -26.82
C ASP A 652 -39.69 3.25 -27.04
N PHE A 653 -38.80 2.77 -26.17
CA PHE A 653 -38.05 1.52 -26.40
C PHE A 653 -38.12 0.54 -25.24
N THR A 654 -38.29 -0.75 -25.55
CA THR A 654 -38.25 -1.81 -24.54
C THR A 654 -37.03 -2.69 -24.75
N PHE A 655 -36.08 -2.61 -23.81
CA PHE A 655 -34.88 -3.42 -23.83
C PHE A 655 -34.37 -3.70 -22.42
N SER A 656 -33.52 -4.72 -22.29
CA SER A 656 -32.80 -4.99 -21.06
C SER A 656 -31.31 -5.14 -21.32
N LYS A 657 -30.51 -4.82 -20.30
CA LYS A 657 -29.05 -4.96 -20.32
C LYS A 657 -28.57 -5.71 -19.09
N ILE A 658 -27.59 -6.59 -19.29
CA ILE A 658 -26.88 -7.31 -18.25
C ILE A 658 -25.39 -7.04 -18.44
N ASP A 659 -24.80 -6.27 -17.53
CA ASP A 659 -23.39 -5.90 -17.53
C ASP A 659 -22.67 -6.61 -16.40
N PHE A 660 -21.56 -7.27 -16.71
CA PHE A 660 -20.69 -7.90 -15.71
C PHE A 660 -19.24 -7.45 -15.90
N LYS A 661 -18.54 -7.25 -14.79
CA LYS A 661 -17.12 -6.93 -14.76
C LYS A 661 -16.44 -7.62 -13.61
N THR A 662 -15.29 -8.23 -13.87
CA THR A 662 -14.39 -8.69 -12.81
C THR A 662 -12.95 -8.24 -13.03
N TYR A 663 -12.29 -7.89 -11.93
CA TYR A 663 -10.89 -7.48 -11.93
C TYR A 663 -10.11 -8.28 -10.89
N TYR A 664 -9.08 -8.97 -11.35
CA TYR A 664 -8.15 -9.75 -10.54
C TYR A 664 -6.74 -9.21 -10.67
N GLU A 665 -6.10 -8.87 -9.55
CA GLU A 665 -4.69 -8.49 -9.50
C GLU A 665 -3.95 -9.49 -8.61
N LEU A 666 -2.89 -10.08 -9.15
CA LEU A 666 -1.98 -10.98 -8.47
C LEU A 666 -0.65 -10.25 -8.22
N PRO A 667 -0.42 -9.75 -7.00
CA PRO A 667 0.87 -9.22 -6.61
C PRO A 667 1.85 -10.37 -6.32
N TYR A 668 3.07 -10.26 -6.83
CA TYR A 668 4.16 -11.16 -6.48
C TYR A 668 5.05 -10.53 -5.41
N LEU A 669 5.65 -11.36 -4.55
CA LEU A 669 6.61 -10.89 -3.55
C LEU A 669 7.85 -10.22 -4.16
N SER A 670 8.14 -10.47 -5.45
CA SER A 670 9.22 -9.80 -6.18
C SER A 670 8.95 -8.32 -6.45
N GLY A 671 7.71 -7.84 -6.25
CA GLY A 671 7.26 -6.50 -6.63
C GLY A 671 6.52 -6.44 -7.97
N GLN A 672 6.60 -7.51 -8.77
CA GLN A 672 5.88 -7.65 -10.03
C GLN A 672 4.39 -7.86 -9.79
N LYS A 673 3.58 -7.61 -10.82
CA LYS A 673 2.13 -7.78 -10.74
C LYS A 673 1.57 -8.32 -12.04
N SER A 674 0.60 -9.22 -11.95
CA SER A 674 -0.23 -9.61 -13.09
C SER A 674 -1.67 -9.20 -12.82
N SER A 675 -2.38 -8.74 -13.83
CA SER A 675 -3.80 -8.40 -13.70
C SER A 675 -4.62 -8.90 -14.86
N ILE A 676 -5.86 -9.24 -14.55
CA ILE A 676 -6.89 -9.72 -15.48
C ILE A 676 -8.11 -8.82 -15.28
N LEU A 677 -8.60 -8.25 -16.37
CA LEU A 677 -9.87 -7.53 -16.42
C LEU A 677 -10.75 -8.23 -17.45
N LEU A 678 -11.90 -8.72 -17.01
CA LEU A 678 -12.93 -9.30 -17.86
C LEU A 678 -14.17 -8.41 -17.76
N GLN A 679 -14.70 -7.99 -18.90
CA GLN A 679 -15.97 -7.26 -19.00
C GLN A 679 -16.87 -7.92 -20.02
N THR A 680 -18.15 -8.04 -19.71
CA THR A 680 -19.14 -8.61 -20.61
C THR A 680 -20.42 -7.80 -20.53
N GLY A 681 -21.14 -7.70 -21.64
CA GLY A 681 -22.44 -7.05 -21.70
C GLY A 681 -23.34 -7.76 -22.69
N ILE A 682 -24.61 -7.87 -22.34
CA ILE A 682 -25.66 -8.41 -23.21
C ILE A 682 -26.84 -7.46 -23.14
N ALA A 683 -27.25 -6.94 -24.28
CA ALA A 683 -28.44 -6.14 -24.47
C ALA A 683 -29.40 -6.89 -25.40
N PHE A 684 -30.70 -6.83 -25.11
CA PHE A 684 -31.74 -7.48 -25.90
C PHE A 684 -33.00 -6.63 -25.95
N GLY A 685 -33.73 -6.67 -27.06
CA GLY A 685 -34.85 -5.79 -27.38
C GLY A 685 -34.42 -4.63 -28.29
N ASP A 686 -35.19 -3.56 -28.29
CA ASP A 686 -34.99 -2.41 -29.18
C ASP A 686 -33.97 -1.45 -28.55
N VAL A 687 -32.69 -1.70 -28.81
CA VAL A 687 -31.59 -0.96 -28.19
C VAL A 687 -31.08 0.12 -29.15
N PRO A 688 -31.34 1.43 -28.91
CA PRO A 688 -30.78 2.46 -29.77
C PRO A 688 -29.26 2.55 -29.61
N LEU A 689 -28.58 3.10 -30.61
CA LEU A 689 -27.12 3.20 -30.65
C LEU A 689 -26.51 3.89 -29.41
N THR A 690 -27.21 4.85 -28.80
CA THR A 690 -26.74 5.49 -27.56
C THR A 690 -26.57 4.51 -26.39
N HIS A 691 -27.28 3.38 -26.42
CA HIS A 691 -27.28 2.34 -25.39
C HIS A 691 -26.61 1.03 -25.80
N LEU A 692 -26.13 0.91 -27.05
CA LEU A 692 -25.26 -0.21 -27.46
C LEU A 692 -23.90 -0.13 -26.73
N TYR A 693 -23.03 -1.11 -26.97
CA TYR A 693 -21.70 -1.15 -26.37
C TYR A 693 -20.63 -0.72 -27.37
N SER A 694 -19.87 0.32 -27.02
CA SER A 694 -18.59 0.64 -27.66
C SER A 694 -17.47 0.32 -26.68
N ILE A 695 -16.63 -0.67 -27.02
CA ILE A 695 -15.64 -1.28 -26.11
C ILE A 695 -14.41 -0.35 -25.92
N VAL A 696 -14.64 0.82 -25.32
CA VAL A 696 -13.65 1.82 -24.90
C VAL A 696 -12.51 2.05 -25.94
N PRO A 697 -12.82 2.42 -27.19
CA PRO A 697 -11.80 2.73 -28.21
C PRO A 697 -10.96 3.96 -27.82
N ASN A 698 -9.71 4.06 -28.28
CA ASN A 698 -8.84 5.21 -27.99
C ASN A 698 -7.91 5.62 -29.14
N ASN A 699 -8.35 5.44 -30.39
CA ASN A 699 -7.56 5.81 -31.55
C ASN A 699 -8.29 6.75 -32.52
N LEU A 700 -7.53 7.67 -33.11
CA LEU A 700 -8.02 8.60 -34.14
C LEU A 700 -7.83 7.96 -35.52
N ASN A 701 -8.80 8.12 -36.40
CA ASN A 701 -8.68 7.73 -37.80
C ASN A 701 -8.11 8.90 -38.63
N ARG A 702 -6.78 8.93 -38.83
CA ARG A 702 -6.03 9.95 -39.59
C ARG A 702 -4.86 9.29 -40.32
N ASP A 703 -4.36 9.78 -41.44
CA ASP A 703 -3.41 9.00 -42.26
C ASP A 703 -2.06 8.70 -41.58
N ALA A 704 -1.47 9.66 -40.87
CA ALA A 704 -0.12 9.50 -40.30
C ALA A 704 -0.13 9.13 -38.80
N ILE A 705 0.76 8.22 -38.38
CA ILE A 705 0.90 7.78 -36.97
C ILE A 705 1.11 8.97 -36.02
N LEU A 706 1.94 9.95 -36.40
CA LEU A 706 2.22 11.14 -35.59
C LEU A 706 0.96 11.98 -35.32
N GLN A 707 -0.01 11.97 -36.23
CA GLN A 707 -1.28 12.68 -36.07
C GLN A 707 -2.28 11.95 -35.16
N ARG A 708 -1.99 10.70 -34.78
CA ARG A 708 -2.79 9.84 -33.89
C ARG A 708 -2.24 9.76 -32.46
N ILE A 709 -1.13 10.45 -32.17
CA ILE A 709 -0.53 10.45 -30.83
C ILE A 709 -1.47 11.18 -29.87
N THR A 710 -2.05 10.41 -28.95
CA THR A 710 -2.94 10.90 -27.91
C THR A 710 -2.49 10.34 -26.54
N ILE A 711 -3.27 10.61 -25.49
CA ILE A 711 -3.00 10.08 -24.16
C ILE A 711 -3.53 8.65 -24.06
N ALA A 712 -2.70 7.73 -23.55
CA ALA A 712 -3.08 6.33 -23.35
C ALA A 712 -4.20 6.20 -22.31
N GLY A 713 -5.15 5.31 -22.58
CA GLY A 713 -6.20 4.93 -21.65
C GLY A 713 -5.74 3.85 -20.68
N LYS A 714 -6.31 3.81 -19.47
CA LYS A 714 -5.95 2.78 -18.49
C LYS A 714 -6.37 1.37 -18.95
N ASN A 715 -7.59 1.27 -19.48
CA ASN A 715 -8.26 0.03 -19.87
C ASN A 715 -8.87 0.12 -21.28
N SER A 716 -8.40 1.05 -22.11
CA SER A 716 -8.95 1.31 -23.44
C SER A 716 -8.26 0.45 -24.49
N PHE A 717 -8.92 0.18 -25.62
CA PHE A 717 -8.25 -0.42 -26.79
C PHE A 717 -7.52 0.70 -27.56
N GLU A 718 -6.18 0.68 -27.53
CA GLU A 718 -5.36 1.82 -27.97
C GLU A 718 -5.26 1.93 -29.50
N THR A 719 -5.47 0.82 -30.21
CA THR A 719 -5.46 0.76 -31.68
C THR A 719 -6.85 0.90 -32.29
N MET A 720 -7.91 0.72 -31.50
CA MET A 720 -9.30 0.77 -31.96
C MET A 720 -9.78 2.19 -32.22
N PHE A 721 -10.29 2.43 -33.42
CA PHE A 721 -10.79 3.76 -33.79
C PHE A 721 -12.10 4.08 -33.09
N PHE A 722 -12.32 5.35 -32.79
CA PHE A 722 -13.61 5.82 -32.28
C PHE A 722 -14.73 5.47 -33.26
N ASN A 723 -15.87 5.00 -32.73
CA ASN A 723 -17.06 4.60 -33.49
C ASN A 723 -16.85 3.49 -34.52
N GLU A 724 -15.74 2.75 -34.44
CA GLU A 724 -15.46 1.65 -35.36
C GLU A 724 -16.40 0.46 -35.12
N PHE A 725 -16.62 0.13 -33.84
CA PHE A 725 -17.40 -1.03 -33.43
C PHE A 725 -18.51 -0.69 -32.43
N PHE A 726 -19.69 -1.22 -32.70
CA PHE A 726 -20.80 -1.29 -31.74
C PHE A 726 -21.34 -2.70 -31.68
N SER A 727 -21.82 -3.10 -30.51
CA SER A 727 -22.35 -4.44 -30.29
C SER A 727 -23.51 -4.43 -29.31
N ASP A 728 -24.47 -5.33 -29.50
CA ASP A 728 -25.53 -5.62 -28.52
C ASP A 728 -25.03 -6.61 -27.47
N LYS A 729 -24.06 -7.45 -27.83
CA LYS A 729 -23.42 -8.45 -26.96
C LYS A 729 -21.92 -8.35 -27.12
N TYR A 730 -21.19 -8.36 -26.03
CA TYR A 730 -19.74 -8.39 -26.08
C TYR A 730 -19.12 -9.10 -24.87
N ALA A 731 -17.90 -9.58 -25.08
CA ALA A 731 -16.97 -9.95 -24.04
C ALA A 731 -15.59 -9.37 -24.38
N SER A 732 -14.93 -8.79 -23.38
CA SER A 732 -13.55 -8.28 -23.50
C SER A 732 -12.67 -8.77 -22.36
N LEU A 733 -11.46 -9.17 -22.72
CA LEU A 733 -10.44 -9.68 -21.81
C LEU A 733 -9.17 -8.85 -21.97
N GLN A 734 -8.65 -8.34 -20.86
CA GLN A 734 -7.37 -7.64 -20.81
C GLN A 734 -6.46 -8.35 -19.81
N LEU A 735 -5.27 -8.72 -20.27
CA LEU A 735 -4.21 -9.28 -19.45
C LEU A 735 -3.04 -8.29 -19.41
N LYS A 736 -2.54 -7.99 -18.21
CA LYS A 736 -1.34 -7.16 -18.02
C LYS A 736 -0.34 -7.85 -17.13
N HIS A 737 0.94 -7.75 -17.46
CA HIS A 737 2.04 -8.10 -16.57
C HIS A 737 2.99 -6.91 -16.43
N THR A 738 3.11 -6.38 -15.21
CA THR A 738 3.98 -5.27 -14.86
C THR A 738 5.23 -5.79 -14.17
N PHE A 739 6.39 -5.47 -14.75
CA PHE A 739 7.70 -5.83 -14.24
C PHE A 739 8.19 -4.82 -13.19
N ASN A 740 9.25 -5.21 -12.48
CA ASN A 740 9.94 -4.29 -11.58
C ASN A 740 10.57 -3.12 -12.35
N LYS A 741 10.76 -1.99 -11.67
CA LYS A 741 11.44 -0.83 -12.26
C LYS A 741 12.85 -1.20 -12.70
N VAL A 742 13.25 -0.70 -13.86
CA VAL A 742 14.61 -0.87 -14.40
C VAL A 742 15.34 0.45 -14.29
N ARG A 743 16.51 0.48 -13.64
CA ARG A 743 17.33 1.68 -13.53
C ARG A 743 18.17 1.86 -14.79
N LEU A 744 17.77 2.78 -15.65
CA LEU A 744 18.51 3.11 -16.88
C LEU A 744 19.49 4.29 -16.68
N GLY A 745 19.26 5.15 -15.69
CA GLY A 745 20.10 6.32 -15.43
C GLY A 745 19.78 7.04 -14.12
N TYR A 746 20.43 8.17 -13.86
CA TYR A 746 20.15 8.99 -12.69
C TYR A 746 18.72 9.56 -12.77
N LYS A 747 17.84 9.10 -11.87
CA LYS A 747 16.39 9.43 -11.81
C LYS A 747 15.52 8.88 -12.95
N ILE A 748 16.04 7.99 -13.80
CA ILE A 748 15.28 7.33 -14.87
C ILE A 748 15.10 5.86 -14.47
N ASN A 749 13.92 5.55 -13.92
CA ASN A 749 13.56 4.23 -13.41
C ASN A 749 12.21 3.77 -13.99
N PRO A 750 12.11 3.55 -15.32
CA PRO A 750 10.87 3.15 -15.97
C PRO A 750 10.34 1.82 -15.44
N GLU A 751 9.02 1.68 -15.53
CA GLU A 751 8.26 0.49 -15.20
C GLU A 751 7.62 -0.04 -16.48
N PHE A 752 8.00 -1.24 -16.89
CA PHE A 752 7.50 -1.86 -18.11
C PHE A 752 6.27 -2.73 -17.81
N THR A 753 5.22 -2.56 -18.61
CA THR A 753 4.05 -3.45 -18.59
C THR A 753 3.82 -4.00 -19.99
N VAL A 754 3.68 -5.33 -20.09
CA VAL A 754 3.22 -5.98 -21.31
C VAL A 754 1.71 -6.20 -21.19
N VAL A 755 0.98 -5.88 -22.26
CA VAL A 755 -0.47 -5.91 -22.29
C VAL A 755 -0.93 -6.67 -23.51
N THR A 756 -1.93 -7.55 -23.33
CA THR A 756 -2.73 -8.09 -24.44
C THR A 756 -4.21 -7.86 -24.15
N ARG A 757 -4.96 -7.48 -25.17
CA ARG A 757 -6.40 -7.23 -25.09
C ARG A 757 -7.11 -7.96 -26.21
N MET A 758 -8.26 -8.51 -25.88
CA MET A 758 -9.11 -9.28 -26.77
C MET A 758 -10.55 -8.83 -26.57
N ALA A 759 -11.32 -8.75 -27.64
CA ALA A 759 -12.77 -8.55 -27.57
C ALA A 759 -13.48 -9.36 -28.64
N ILE A 760 -14.70 -9.81 -28.34
CA ILE A 760 -15.61 -10.45 -29.28
C ILE A 760 -17.01 -9.89 -29.02
N GLY A 761 -17.83 -9.79 -30.06
CA GLY A 761 -19.19 -9.30 -29.93
C GLY A 761 -20.01 -9.51 -31.18
N SER A 762 -21.29 -9.17 -31.13
CA SER A 762 -22.21 -9.27 -32.25
C SER A 762 -23.18 -8.09 -32.24
N ASN A 763 -23.91 -7.90 -33.34
CA ASN A 763 -25.14 -7.12 -33.31
C ASN A 763 -26.17 -7.76 -34.24
N ASN A 764 -27.27 -8.23 -33.66
CA ASN A 764 -28.28 -8.96 -34.42
C ASN A 764 -29.19 -8.04 -35.26
N ASN A 765 -29.22 -6.73 -34.99
CA ASN A 765 -30.20 -5.80 -35.55
C ASN A 765 -29.58 -4.58 -36.27
N ASN A 766 -28.47 -4.77 -37.00
CA ASN A 766 -27.77 -3.64 -37.67
C ASN A 766 -28.67 -2.79 -38.58
N ASN A 767 -29.68 -3.38 -39.22
CA ASN A 767 -30.57 -2.68 -40.16
C ASN A 767 -31.52 -1.66 -39.50
N GLN A 768 -31.65 -1.66 -38.16
CA GLN A 768 -32.48 -0.69 -37.43
C GLN A 768 -31.79 0.67 -37.22
N HIS A 769 -30.49 0.77 -37.52
CA HIS A 769 -29.70 1.98 -37.27
C HIS A 769 -29.32 2.67 -38.59
N LEU A 770 -29.86 3.86 -38.82
CA LEU A 770 -29.54 4.70 -39.99
C LEU A 770 -28.63 5.88 -39.61
N GLY A 771 -27.90 6.41 -40.59
CA GLY A 771 -27.09 7.64 -40.50
C GLY A 771 -25.60 7.44 -40.18
N ILE A 772 -25.24 6.41 -39.40
CA ILE A 772 -23.85 6.10 -39.04
C ILE A 772 -23.44 4.68 -39.40
N GLY A 773 -22.39 4.54 -40.21
CA GLY A 773 -21.79 3.26 -40.56
C GLY A 773 -20.83 2.77 -39.48
N TYR A 774 -20.98 1.52 -39.04
CA TYR A 774 -20.10 0.87 -38.08
C TYR A 774 -19.97 -0.64 -38.34
N LYS A 775 -18.97 -1.27 -37.72
CA LYS A 775 -18.72 -2.72 -37.79
C LYS A 775 -19.14 -3.43 -36.51
N THR A 776 -19.30 -4.76 -36.57
CA THR A 776 -19.47 -5.62 -35.39
C THR A 776 -18.16 -6.35 -35.08
N LEU A 777 -18.08 -6.96 -33.89
CA LEU A 777 -16.89 -7.65 -33.39
C LEU A 777 -16.97 -9.17 -33.54
N GLU A 778 -17.69 -9.65 -34.56
CA GLU A 778 -18.03 -11.07 -34.74
C GLU A 778 -16.77 -11.91 -34.96
N ASP A 779 -15.84 -11.41 -35.77
CA ASP A 779 -14.55 -12.07 -36.03
C ASP A 779 -13.52 -11.87 -34.90
N GLY A 780 -13.87 -11.07 -33.89
CA GLY A 780 -12.99 -10.75 -32.76
C GLY A 780 -11.91 -9.72 -33.05
N PHE A 781 -11.44 -9.09 -31.97
CA PHE A 781 -10.50 -7.98 -31.97
C PHE A 781 -9.33 -8.28 -31.04
N PHE A 782 -8.09 -8.14 -31.54
CA PHE A 782 -6.90 -8.43 -30.76
C PHE A 782 -5.87 -7.30 -30.88
N GLU A 783 -5.31 -6.88 -29.75
CA GLU A 783 -4.15 -5.99 -29.71
C GLU A 783 -3.16 -6.40 -28.63
N SER A 784 -1.90 -6.09 -28.84
CA SER A 784 -0.86 -6.28 -27.81
C SER A 784 0.14 -5.15 -27.86
N GLY A 785 0.72 -4.84 -26.71
CA GLY A 785 1.57 -3.67 -26.57
C GLY A 785 2.44 -3.66 -25.34
N VAL A 786 3.33 -2.67 -25.30
CA VAL A 786 4.25 -2.41 -24.20
C VAL A 786 4.00 -0.99 -23.72
N GLU A 787 3.76 -0.85 -22.42
CA GLU A 787 3.69 0.43 -21.72
C GLU A 787 5.02 0.65 -20.98
N CYS A 788 5.79 1.65 -21.39
CA CYS A 788 6.98 2.12 -20.67
C CYS A 788 6.58 3.33 -19.82
N ASN A 789 6.14 3.07 -18.59
CA ASN A 789 5.61 4.09 -17.70
C ASN A 789 6.71 4.71 -16.83
N LYS A 790 6.47 5.94 -16.34
CA LYS A 790 7.33 6.63 -15.35
C LYS A 790 8.79 6.83 -15.81
N ILE A 791 9.00 7.13 -17.10
CA ILE A 791 10.32 7.44 -17.68
C ILE A 791 10.89 8.71 -17.05
N PHE A 792 10.13 9.82 -17.09
CA PHE A 792 10.55 11.11 -16.54
C PHE A 792 9.36 11.89 -15.99
N LYS A 793 9.43 12.31 -14.71
CA LYS A 793 8.38 13.11 -14.03
C LYS A 793 6.96 12.57 -14.20
N GLY A 794 6.79 11.25 -14.27
CA GLY A 794 5.50 10.59 -14.43
C GLY A 794 5.09 10.32 -15.88
N PHE A 795 5.72 10.97 -16.87
CA PHE A 795 5.47 10.68 -18.28
C PHE A 795 6.05 9.33 -18.69
N GLY A 796 5.35 8.67 -19.62
CA GLY A 796 5.74 7.42 -20.24
C GLY A 796 5.35 7.37 -21.71
N LEU A 797 5.82 6.32 -22.39
CA LEU A 797 5.53 6.03 -23.78
C LEU A 797 4.86 4.66 -23.88
N VAL A 798 3.86 4.56 -24.72
CA VAL A 798 3.04 3.37 -24.88
C VAL A 798 2.93 3.05 -26.36
N ALA A 799 3.13 1.79 -26.72
CA ALA A 799 3.00 1.31 -28.09
C ALA A 799 2.15 0.04 -28.15
N PHE A 800 1.18 -0.01 -29.06
CA PHE A 800 0.31 -1.15 -29.31
C PHE A 800 0.25 -1.48 -30.79
N TYR A 801 -0.02 -2.75 -31.09
CA TYR A 801 -0.26 -3.29 -32.42
C TYR A 801 -1.53 -4.12 -32.45
N ARG A 802 -2.39 -3.87 -33.43
CA ARG A 802 -3.62 -4.60 -33.77
C ARG A 802 -3.28 -5.76 -34.70
N TYR A 803 -3.86 -6.93 -34.45
CA TYR A 803 -3.69 -8.12 -35.30
C TYR A 803 -4.96 -8.98 -35.31
N GLY A 804 -4.97 -10.01 -36.17
CA GLY A 804 -6.09 -10.93 -36.30
C GLY A 804 -7.13 -10.47 -37.33
N PRO A 805 -8.37 -10.96 -37.26
CA PRO A 805 -9.36 -10.76 -38.33
C PRO A 805 -9.73 -9.30 -38.61
N ASN A 806 -9.70 -8.46 -37.57
CA ASN A 806 -9.95 -7.02 -37.69
C ASN A 806 -8.70 -6.18 -37.96
N GLN A 807 -7.60 -6.79 -38.41
CA GLN A 807 -6.39 -6.10 -38.86
C GLN A 807 -6.67 -5.29 -40.13
N LEU A 808 -6.14 -4.07 -40.20
CA LEU A 808 -6.28 -3.17 -41.33
C LEU A 808 -5.22 -3.44 -42.41
N ALA A 809 -5.53 -3.13 -43.66
CA ALA A 809 -4.66 -3.45 -44.79
C ALA A 809 -3.27 -2.79 -44.70
N ASN A 810 -3.21 -1.53 -44.27
CA ASN A 810 -1.94 -0.82 -44.11
C ASN A 810 -1.32 -1.13 -42.76
N PHE A 811 -0.02 -1.41 -42.75
CA PHE A 811 0.73 -1.71 -41.53
C PHE A 811 0.62 -0.57 -40.50
N ASP A 812 0.77 0.67 -40.94
CA ASP A 812 0.76 1.87 -40.09
C ASP A 812 -0.61 2.12 -39.42
N ASP A 813 -1.70 1.65 -40.02
CA ASP A 813 -3.06 1.73 -39.47
C ASP A 813 -3.26 0.86 -38.23
N ASN A 814 -2.43 -0.17 -38.08
CA ASN A 814 -2.49 -1.11 -36.97
C ASN A 814 -1.63 -0.70 -35.78
N ILE A 815 -0.84 0.40 -35.88
CA ILE A 815 0.04 0.88 -34.82
C ILE A 815 -0.59 2.03 -34.06
N ALA A 816 -0.50 1.98 -32.73
CA ALA A 816 -0.83 3.09 -31.84
C ALA A 816 0.37 3.46 -30.96
N ILE A 817 0.85 4.69 -31.10
CA ILE A 817 1.86 5.29 -30.20
C ILE A 817 1.16 6.36 -29.35
N LYS A 818 1.30 6.27 -28.04
CA LYS A 818 0.60 7.12 -27.07
C LYS A 818 1.53 7.61 -25.97
N ILE A 819 1.14 8.70 -25.33
CA ILE A 819 1.82 9.24 -24.13
C ILE A 819 1.03 8.80 -22.90
N SER A 820 1.69 8.24 -21.90
CA SER A 820 1.08 7.96 -20.59
C SER A 820 1.54 8.98 -19.54
N TYR A 821 0.69 9.23 -18.56
CA TYR A 821 1.05 10.05 -17.40
C TYR A 821 0.61 9.38 -16.11
N TYR A 822 1.56 9.20 -15.20
CA TYR A 822 1.34 8.64 -13.88
C TYR A 822 1.61 9.70 -12.81
N LEU A 823 0.54 10.14 -12.13
CA LEU A 823 0.63 11.00 -10.97
C LEU A 823 0.63 10.13 -9.70
N ASP A 824 1.79 10.05 -9.03
CA ASP A 824 1.89 9.47 -7.68
C ASP A 824 1.89 10.61 -6.67
N LEU A 825 0.78 10.78 -5.95
CA LEU A 825 0.71 11.78 -4.89
C LEU A 825 1.19 11.24 -3.52
N GLY A 826 1.66 9.98 -3.48
CA GLY A 826 2.34 9.43 -2.30
C GLY A 826 1.42 8.97 -1.18
N PHE A 827 0.22 8.49 -1.50
CA PHE A 827 -0.75 7.87 -0.57
C PHE A 827 -1.52 6.72 -1.23
#